data_AF-A0A7X5RCA0-F1
#
_entry.id   AF-A0A7X5RCA0-F1
#
_cell.length_a   1.000
_cell.length_b   1.000
_cell.length_c   1.000
_cell.angle_alpha   90.00
_cell.angle_beta   90.00
_cell.angle_gamma   90.00
#
_symmetry.space_group_name_H-M   'P 1'
#
loop_
_entity.id
_entity.type
_entity.pdbx_description
1 polymer ?
#
loop_
_entity_poly.entity_id
_entity_poly.type
_entity_poly.pdbx_seq_one_letter_code
_entity_poly.pdbx_strand_id
1 'polypeptide(L)'
;MRKHKTKPLLALVLAGAMLMSGLTVAAEPAGNAAGVPKKMEGKNENGNIDVYDFGAAELGEGYNTMLTKSVLNGFYPGKSAGAVGENITSFAVKNKVGDILFAFDDGGNKNTHRLRTVNKDVTRYDEKSLKFAENTYNGYLYSNKAMTDAVNLSIYAEAGDIITVAASANSAKSVNTYTLESPSGVKTEQNHTGLENGTILTYYISETGMHKLYTLTEKLVVARVTVESPVRVPVSGTVAAPTDIPAGYKIVFKSRESGEVTTALVQDGKYTANLREQYTYDVSLEGANSYVINSTRELALAKGAGATAFDINVNAVDLVTVTGKIKGLSASELEKLALVFVSDEIYKPEISISGDSYTLYLEKGINYDIHAGMVNDYALTRRSITASENATKDLVFEKKPAYKVNIVPDGATARDLSGAEFVFTNLDEEGYVYTFTGSEGIRLRDGVYKVEVKSDSYTQKLTSNVKVDGKNLTKTISFEKEGQEQKTAYRPVLQVGKKGYEFQSINDALLAVYYMDRPNNERVTIEIQPGNYEEMLVIGLPNITLKNASKTPSLQTLNKGVDIDKNAVRITSYYGHGYNYYSMGEDGRWSERVLKVSTENGCATYKNTNKLWNATVAVSADGFNAEGIIFENSFNQYISEKEANDTVVALSDAPKGEKDTPRVSMKAGSTAVQNKPMVERASAVGIDNGYKQIYFDNCKFIGRQDTLFGGTGSTAAFYNCSVYGAVDYIYGGMTAVFAKCDLVFNTSEDPNDTGYITAAQQNAGERGYLMYNCTVKSTTPGIDTASVKTSKPGLFGRPWKADTSEVLFYKTIIEQTDFNGASESLIQPKGWINTLSGESPFMQEYASVESTGAVSDTSARAGWTAILSAGADGNVTLSDKTTVVNDNTVVAAFLGDWNPFAGKDMSIVQ
;
A
#
# COMPACT_ATOMS: atom_id res chain seq x y z
N MET A 1 5.01 23.66 31.05
CA MET A 1 5.61 24.66 30.14
C MET A 1 6.82 24.04 29.45
N ARG A 2 6.62 23.40 28.29
CA ARG A 2 7.69 22.96 27.38
C ARG A 2 7.41 23.65 26.04
N LYS A 3 8.33 24.51 25.60
CA LYS A 3 8.23 25.22 24.32
C LYS A 3 8.41 24.21 23.19
N HIS A 4 7.38 24.01 22.38
CA HIS A 4 7.49 23.42 21.05
C HIS A 4 8.35 24.36 20.19
N LYS A 5 9.52 23.90 19.75
CA LYS A 5 10.25 24.52 18.65
C LYS A 5 9.66 23.98 17.35
N THR A 6 8.87 24.79 16.67
CA THR A 6 8.54 24.61 15.26
C THR A 6 9.82 24.81 14.44
N LYS A 7 10.20 23.81 13.63
CA LYS A 7 11.24 23.96 12.60
C LYS A 7 10.65 24.85 11.49
N PRO A 8 11.28 25.96 11.08
CA PRO A 8 10.77 26.73 9.96
C PRO A 8 11.08 26.04 8.63
N LEU A 9 10.14 26.20 7.69
CA LEU A 9 10.16 25.76 6.29
C LEU A 9 11.33 26.44 5.54
N LEU A 10 12.55 25.93 5.67
CA LEU A 10 13.72 26.51 5.00
C LEU A 10 13.92 25.96 3.58
N ALA A 11 13.37 24.77 3.28
CA ALA A 11 13.49 24.11 1.98
C ALA A 11 12.79 24.85 0.83
N LEU A 12 11.73 25.63 1.13
CA LEU A 12 10.97 26.36 0.11
C LEU A 12 11.71 27.63 -0.39
N VAL A 13 12.63 28.18 0.41
CA VAL A 13 13.32 29.44 0.10
C VAL A 13 14.42 29.24 -0.96
N LEU A 14 15.04 28.07 -1.01
CA LEU A 14 16.09 27.77 -1.99
C LEU A 14 15.57 27.41 -3.38
N ALA A 15 14.39 26.79 -3.49
CA ALA A 15 13.76 26.50 -4.77
C ALA A 15 13.33 27.77 -5.52
N GLY A 16 12.93 28.83 -4.79
CA GLY A 16 12.49 30.10 -5.37
C GLY A 16 13.60 31.01 -5.90
N ALA A 17 14.86 30.81 -5.48
CA ALA A 17 16.00 31.65 -5.87
C ALA A 17 16.55 31.32 -7.28
N MET A 18 16.19 30.18 -7.86
CA MET A 18 16.66 29.75 -9.19
C MET A 18 16.17 30.63 -10.36
N LEU A 19 15.20 31.52 -10.16
CA LEU A 19 14.65 32.38 -11.22
C LEU A 19 15.31 33.77 -11.34
N MET A 20 16.36 34.08 -10.56
CA MET A 20 16.91 35.46 -10.50
C MET A 20 18.41 35.61 -10.79
N SER A 21 19.06 34.67 -11.51
CA SER A 21 20.44 34.90 -11.98
C SER A 21 20.50 35.11 -13.50
N GLY A 22 20.55 36.39 -13.88
CA GLY A 22 21.30 36.88 -15.05
C GLY A 22 20.88 36.44 -16.45
N LEU A 23 19.75 36.95 -16.95
CA LEU A 23 19.67 37.31 -18.38
C LEU A 23 19.87 38.82 -18.52
N THR A 24 21.09 39.22 -18.90
CA THR A 24 21.32 40.53 -19.49
C THR A 24 20.66 40.54 -20.86
N VAL A 25 19.49 41.17 -20.97
CA VAL A 25 18.91 41.51 -22.28
C VAL A 25 19.75 42.64 -22.86
N ALA A 26 20.58 42.29 -23.84
CA ALA A 26 21.18 43.26 -24.74
C ALA A 26 20.06 44.07 -25.40
N ALA A 27 20.16 45.40 -25.31
CA ALA A 27 19.31 46.28 -26.08
C ALA A 27 19.61 46.07 -27.57
N GLU A 28 18.61 45.66 -28.35
CA GLU A 28 18.66 45.70 -29.81
C GLU A 28 17.47 46.47 -30.39
N PRO A 29 17.67 47.09 -31.56
CA PRO A 29 16.89 48.20 -32.06
C PRO A 29 15.61 47.76 -32.76
N ALA A 30 14.73 48.73 -33.01
CA ALA A 30 13.47 48.55 -33.74
C ALA A 30 13.64 47.75 -35.04
N GLY A 31 12.99 46.58 -35.14
CA GLY A 31 12.91 45.81 -36.38
C GLY A 31 12.23 44.44 -36.24
N ASN A 32 11.01 44.33 -36.80
CA ASN A 32 10.25 43.11 -37.12
C ASN A 32 9.87 42.12 -36.00
N ALA A 33 8.61 42.19 -35.56
CA ALA A 33 7.93 41.18 -34.77
C ALA A 33 7.66 39.90 -35.59
N ALA A 34 8.35 38.80 -35.25
CA ALA A 34 7.94 37.44 -35.56
C ALA A 34 8.01 36.62 -34.27
N GLY A 35 6.88 36.03 -33.85
CA GLY A 35 6.88 35.02 -32.77
C GLY A 35 5.96 35.24 -31.56
N VAL A 36 4.89 36.05 -31.64
CA VAL A 36 3.80 35.94 -30.66
C VAL A 36 2.95 34.73 -31.05
N PRO A 37 2.77 33.69 -30.21
CA PRO A 37 1.83 32.61 -30.49
C PRO A 37 0.45 33.21 -30.69
N LYS A 38 -0.14 33.00 -31.86
CA LYS A 38 -1.48 33.50 -32.19
C LYS A 38 -2.48 32.81 -31.27
N LYS A 39 -3.39 33.56 -30.62
CA LYS A 39 -4.50 33.00 -29.82
C LYS A 39 -5.17 31.89 -30.63
N MET A 40 -5.31 30.70 -30.05
CA MET A 40 -5.86 29.55 -30.79
C MET A 40 -7.32 29.81 -31.15
N GLU A 41 -7.68 29.66 -32.43
CA GLU A 41 -9.04 29.94 -32.90
C GLU A 41 -10.05 29.03 -32.19
N GLY A 42 -11.17 29.60 -31.76
CA GLY A 42 -12.23 28.87 -31.04
C GLY A 42 -11.99 28.67 -29.53
N LYS A 43 -10.81 29.01 -29.00
CA LYS A 43 -10.54 29.05 -27.55
C LYS A 43 -11.05 30.36 -26.94
N ASN A 44 -11.78 30.25 -25.83
CA ASN A 44 -12.36 31.37 -25.08
C ASN A 44 -12.99 32.39 -26.04
N GLU A 45 -13.80 31.91 -26.98
CA GLU A 45 -14.47 32.74 -27.99
C GLU A 45 -15.37 33.75 -27.27
N ASN A 46 -15.34 35.01 -27.72
CA ASN A 46 -16.02 36.13 -27.07
C ASN A 46 -15.61 36.41 -25.60
N GLY A 47 -14.50 35.84 -25.13
CA GLY A 47 -14.06 35.98 -23.73
C GLY A 47 -14.79 35.05 -22.75
N ASN A 48 -15.61 34.14 -23.26
CA ASN A 48 -16.32 33.15 -22.45
C ASN A 48 -15.38 32.04 -21.94
N ILE A 49 -15.80 31.36 -20.88
CA ILE A 49 -15.10 30.20 -20.31
C ILE A 49 -15.41 28.97 -21.15
N ASP A 50 -14.39 28.25 -21.61
CA ASP A 50 -14.60 27.00 -22.37
C ASP A 50 -14.92 25.87 -21.40
N VAL A 51 -15.99 25.12 -21.67
CA VAL A 51 -16.52 24.08 -20.78
C VAL A 51 -16.57 22.72 -21.49
N TYR A 52 -15.80 21.77 -20.97
CA TYR A 52 -15.81 20.37 -21.36
C TYR A 52 -16.54 19.56 -20.29
N ASP A 53 -17.88 19.54 -20.35
CA ASP A 53 -18.75 18.81 -19.43
C ASP A 53 -19.17 17.44 -19.99
N PHE A 54 -18.86 16.37 -19.27
CA PHE A 54 -19.14 15.00 -19.70
C PHE A 54 -20.61 14.58 -19.54
N GLY A 55 -21.47 15.44 -18.99
CA GLY A 55 -22.92 15.31 -18.97
C GLY A 55 -23.64 16.17 -20.01
N ALA A 56 -22.91 16.89 -20.86
CA ALA A 56 -23.42 17.87 -21.83
C ALA A 56 -24.22 19.01 -21.17
N ALA A 57 -23.79 19.49 -20.00
CA ALA A 57 -24.44 20.63 -19.34
C ALA A 57 -24.27 21.94 -20.12
N GLU A 58 -25.37 22.68 -20.27
CA GLU A 58 -25.39 24.02 -20.85
C GLU A 58 -25.47 25.05 -19.71
N LEU A 59 -24.38 25.80 -19.49
CA LEU A 59 -24.27 26.73 -18.35
C LEU A 59 -24.82 28.13 -18.63
N GLY A 60 -25.24 28.41 -19.86
CA GLY A 60 -25.79 29.70 -20.27
C GLY A 60 -24.72 30.73 -20.65
N GLU A 61 -25.07 32.01 -20.50
CA GLU A 61 -24.22 33.13 -20.88
C GLU A 61 -22.87 33.13 -20.15
N GLY A 62 -21.81 33.51 -20.86
CA GLY A 62 -20.43 33.53 -20.33
C GLY A 62 -19.66 32.21 -20.47
N TYR A 63 -20.30 31.16 -21.01
CA TYR A 63 -19.67 29.84 -21.20
C TYR A 63 -19.80 29.35 -22.65
N ASN A 64 -18.73 28.76 -23.17
CA ASN A 64 -18.74 28.02 -24.43
C ASN A 64 -18.87 26.52 -24.13
N THR A 65 -19.98 25.90 -24.51
CA THR A 65 -20.17 24.44 -24.36
C THR A 65 -19.37 23.70 -25.44
N MET A 66 -18.23 23.13 -25.06
CA MET A 66 -17.31 22.45 -25.97
C MET A 66 -17.69 20.98 -26.21
N LEU A 67 -18.26 20.32 -25.19
CA LEU A 67 -18.81 18.97 -25.27
C LEU A 67 -20.34 19.02 -25.39
N THR A 68 -20.82 19.41 -26.57
CA THR A 68 -22.26 19.34 -26.86
C THR A 68 -22.75 17.89 -26.92
N LYS A 69 -24.06 17.68 -26.79
CA LYS A 69 -24.69 16.35 -26.98
C LYS A 69 -24.26 15.70 -28.30
N SER A 70 -24.19 16.48 -29.38
CA SER A 70 -23.75 16.03 -30.70
C SER A 70 -22.29 15.57 -30.69
N VAL A 71 -21.40 16.34 -30.07
CA VAL A 71 -19.96 15.99 -29.95
C VAL A 71 -19.79 14.69 -29.16
N LEU A 72 -20.44 14.55 -28.01
CA LEU A 72 -20.34 13.35 -27.17
C LEU A 72 -20.91 12.11 -27.86
N ASN A 73 -22.05 12.23 -28.55
CA ASN A 73 -22.62 11.13 -29.34
C ASN A 73 -21.73 10.77 -30.54
N GLY A 74 -21.01 11.74 -31.11
CA GLY A 74 -20.03 11.52 -32.18
C GLY A 74 -18.88 10.60 -31.79
N PHE A 75 -18.58 10.43 -30.49
CA PHE A 75 -17.58 9.46 -30.01
C PHE A 75 -18.03 7.99 -30.16
N TYR A 76 -19.30 7.76 -30.48
CA TYR A 76 -19.90 6.44 -30.62
C TYR A 76 -20.50 6.23 -32.02
N PRO A 77 -19.68 6.07 -33.06
CA PRO A 77 -20.16 5.96 -34.42
C PRO A 77 -21.12 4.75 -34.57
N GLY A 78 -22.29 5.00 -35.15
CA GLY A 78 -23.31 3.98 -35.37
C GLY A 78 -24.16 3.62 -34.15
N LYS A 79 -24.06 4.37 -33.04
CA LYS A 79 -24.87 4.18 -31.84
C LYS A 79 -25.89 5.32 -31.69
N SER A 80 -27.09 4.96 -31.26
CA SER A 80 -28.13 5.95 -30.93
C SER A 80 -27.84 6.61 -29.58
N ALA A 81 -28.30 7.85 -29.40
CA ALA A 81 -28.33 8.51 -28.10
C ALA A 81 -29.04 7.63 -27.06
N GLY A 82 -28.51 7.60 -25.83
CA GLY A 82 -29.07 6.80 -24.74
C GLY A 82 -28.74 5.29 -24.78
N ALA A 83 -27.99 4.79 -25.77
CA ALA A 83 -27.55 3.38 -25.76
C ALA A 83 -26.73 3.07 -24.50
N VAL A 84 -26.91 1.89 -23.91
CA VAL A 84 -26.23 1.44 -22.68
C VAL A 84 -25.02 0.55 -23.01
N GLY A 85 -24.03 0.52 -22.12
CA GLY A 85 -22.91 -0.44 -22.22
C GLY A 85 -21.75 -0.08 -23.16
N GLU A 86 -21.86 0.98 -23.96
CA GLU A 86 -20.88 1.36 -24.98
C GLU A 86 -19.57 1.94 -24.43
N ASN A 87 -18.40 1.47 -24.88
CA ASN A 87 -17.08 1.95 -24.43
C ASN A 87 -16.63 3.24 -25.11
N ILE A 88 -15.99 4.14 -24.34
CA ILE A 88 -15.37 5.34 -24.89
C ILE A 88 -13.91 5.04 -25.23
N THR A 89 -13.51 5.38 -26.44
CA THR A 89 -12.12 5.29 -26.95
C THR A 89 -11.48 6.67 -26.97
N SER A 90 -10.21 6.74 -27.35
CA SER A 90 -9.54 8.02 -27.59
C SER A 90 -10.37 8.93 -28.52
N PHE A 91 -10.46 10.22 -28.17
CA PHE A 91 -11.16 11.23 -28.94
C PHE A 91 -10.42 12.56 -28.90
N ALA A 92 -10.69 13.44 -29.86
CA ALA A 92 -10.18 14.80 -29.88
C ALA A 92 -11.29 15.80 -30.28
N VAL A 93 -11.44 16.85 -29.49
CA VAL A 93 -12.22 18.04 -29.80
C VAL A 93 -11.30 19.02 -30.51
N LYS A 94 -11.66 19.37 -31.74
CA LYS A 94 -10.87 20.25 -32.60
C LYS A 94 -11.57 21.57 -32.84
N ASN A 95 -10.79 22.63 -33.06
CA ASN A 95 -11.32 23.89 -33.55
C ASN A 95 -11.66 23.81 -35.05
N LYS A 96 -12.15 24.93 -35.61
CA LYS A 96 -12.58 25.03 -37.02
C LYS A 96 -11.46 24.80 -38.04
N VAL A 97 -10.20 25.02 -37.65
CA VAL A 97 -9.02 24.85 -38.51
C VAL A 97 -8.30 23.50 -38.29
N GLY A 98 -8.81 22.66 -37.37
CA GLY A 98 -8.37 21.29 -37.17
C GLY A 98 -7.37 21.08 -36.02
N ASP A 99 -7.02 22.13 -35.27
CA ASP A 99 -6.15 22.03 -34.10
C ASP A 99 -6.90 21.39 -32.93
N ILE A 100 -6.19 20.61 -32.12
CA ILE A 100 -6.77 19.93 -30.95
C ILE A 100 -6.82 20.90 -29.78
N LEU A 101 -8.01 21.13 -29.23
CA LEU A 101 -8.23 21.91 -28.02
C LEU A 101 -8.31 21.03 -26.77
N PHE A 102 -8.87 19.82 -26.92
CA PHE A 102 -9.07 18.89 -25.82
C PHE A 102 -9.09 17.47 -26.37
N ALA A 103 -8.49 16.51 -25.66
CA ALA A 103 -8.49 15.12 -26.09
C ALA A 103 -8.51 14.17 -24.88
N PHE A 104 -8.95 12.94 -25.13
CA PHE A 104 -8.79 11.82 -24.22
C PHE A 104 -7.95 10.74 -24.93
N ASP A 105 -6.97 10.20 -24.23
CA ASP A 105 -6.20 9.03 -24.65
C ASP A 105 -6.59 7.82 -23.78
N ASP A 106 -6.97 6.72 -24.41
CA ASP A 106 -7.32 5.45 -23.76
C ASP A 106 -6.09 4.58 -23.41
N GLY A 107 -4.88 5.05 -23.70
CA GLY A 107 -3.65 4.31 -23.44
C GLY A 107 -3.59 2.96 -24.15
N GLY A 108 -4.29 2.80 -25.27
CA GLY A 108 -4.42 1.56 -26.03
C GLY A 108 -5.57 0.64 -25.58
N ASN A 109 -6.39 1.05 -24.61
CA ASN A 109 -7.42 0.21 -23.97
C ASN A 109 -8.85 0.48 -24.49
N LYS A 110 -9.03 0.39 -25.81
CA LYS A 110 -10.26 0.77 -26.56
C LYS A 110 -11.60 0.24 -26.01
N ASN A 111 -11.61 -0.88 -25.28
CA ASN A 111 -12.84 -1.53 -24.78
C ASN A 111 -13.06 -1.36 -23.28
N THR A 112 -12.42 -0.38 -22.64
CA THR A 112 -12.33 -0.37 -21.17
C THR A 112 -13.00 0.83 -20.51
N HIS A 113 -12.79 2.04 -21.04
CA HIS A 113 -13.19 3.28 -20.37
C HIS A 113 -14.67 3.59 -20.59
N ARG A 114 -15.22 4.46 -19.74
CA ARG A 114 -16.66 4.78 -19.73
C ARG A 114 -16.93 6.27 -19.64
N LEU A 115 -17.88 6.75 -20.43
CA LEU A 115 -18.62 7.97 -20.15
C LEU A 115 -19.89 7.59 -19.38
N ARG A 116 -19.95 7.84 -18.08
CA ARG A 116 -21.16 7.52 -17.29
C ARG A 116 -22.03 8.76 -17.22
N THR A 117 -23.29 8.68 -17.61
CA THR A 117 -24.18 9.84 -17.58
C THR A 117 -25.65 9.48 -17.42
N VAL A 118 -26.37 10.28 -16.62
CA VAL A 118 -27.83 10.22 -16.49
C VAL A 118 -28.55 10.99 -17.61
N ASN A 119 -27.82 11.69 -18.48
CA ASN A 119 -28.38 12.43 -19.60
C ASN A 119 -28.77 11.47 -20.74
N LYS A 120 -30.07 11.25 -20.92
CA LYS A 120 -30.61 10.31 -21.93
C LYS A 120 -30.33 10.72 -23.38
N ASP A 121 -29.97 11.98 -23.61
CA ASP A 121 -29.61 12.48 -24.94
C ASP A 121 -28.13 12.19 -25.30
N VAL A 122 -27.36 11.59 -24.39
CA VAL A 122 -25.95 11.23 -24.57
C VAL A 122 -25.79 9.70 -24.59
N THR A 123 -25.00 9.19 -25.54
CA THR A 123 -24.69 7.77 -25.68
C THR A 123 -23.83 7.28 -24.51
N ARG A 124 -24.12 6.07 -24.04
CA ARG A 124 -23.73 5.49 -22.74
C ARG A 124 -24.52 6.04 -21.55
N TYR A 125 -25.84 5.94 -21.64
CA TYR A 125 -26.71 6.13 -20.46
C TYR A 125 -26.32 5.15 -19.34
N ASP A 126 -26.18 5.68 -18.13
CA ASP A 126 -25.91 4.97 -16.87
C ASP A 126 -26.59 5.77 -15.75
N GLU A 127 -27.19 5.11 -14.75
CA GLU A 127 -27.89 5.79 -13.64
C GLU A 127 -26.90 6.35 -12.61
N LYS A 128 -25.80 6.96 -13.08
CA LYS A 128 -24.71 7.47 -12.27
C LYS A 128 -24.36 8.90 -12.65
N SER A 129 -24.29 9.73 -11.62
CA SER A 129 -23.83 11.12 -11.64
C SER A 129 -22.82 11.32 -10.52
N LEU A 130 -22.09 12.44 -10.55
CA LEU A 130 -21.25 12.83 -9.42
C LEU A 130 -21.87 14.02 -8.69
N LYS A 131 -21.95 13.93 -7.36
CA LYS A 131 -22.49 14.98 -6.50
C LYS A 131 -21.35 15.67 -5.75
N PHE A 132 -21.35 17.00 -5.80
CA PHE A 132 -20.33 17.89 -5.25
C PHE A 132 -21.07 18.94 -4.41
N ALA A 133 -21.17 18.77 -3.09
CA ALA A 133 -21.93 19.68 -2.23
C ALA A 133 -23.31 20.06 -2.83
N GLU A 134 -23.47 21.29 -3.32
CA GLU A 134 -24.71 21.82 -3.91
C GLU A 134 -24.90 21.54 -5.41
N ASN A 135 -23.88 21.01 -6.11
CA ASN A 135 -23.87 20.77 -7.55
C ASN A 135 -23.99 19.27 -7.88
N THR A 136 -24.78 18.94 -8.89
CA THR A 136 -24.84 17.59 -9.47
C THR A 136 -24.31 17.63 -10.90
N TYR A 137 -23.27 16.85 -11.17
CA TYR A 137 -22.70 16.66 -12.50
C TYR A 137 -23.33 15.42 -13.14
N ASN A 138 -24.12 15.65 -14.18
CA ASN A 138 -24.94 14.60 -14.80
C ASN A 138 -24.14 13.60 -15.65
N GLY A 139 -22.84 13.81 -15.84
CA GLY A 139 -21.97 12.84 -16.48
C GLY A 139 -20.50 13.01 -16.11
N TYR A 140 -19.73 11.94 -16.28
CA TYR A 140 -18.30 11.91 -16.01
C TYR A 140 -17.57 10.84 -16.83
N LEU A 141 -16.33 11.17 -17.20
CA LEU A 141 -15.36 10.22 -17.70
C LEU A 141 -14.87 9.34 -16.54
N TYR A 142 -14.89 8.04 -16.75
CA TYR A 142 -14.44 7.02 -15.80
C TYR A 142 -13.43 6.09 -16.50
N SER A 143 -12.17 6.18 -16.10
CA SER A 143 -11.20 5.20 -16.52
C SER A 143 -11.39 3.89 -15.75
N ASN A 144 -11.58 2.77 -16.47
CA ASN A 144 -11.61 1.45 -15.85
C ASN A 144 -10.24 0.74 -15.88
N LYS A 145 -9.16 1.53 -15.89
CA LYS A 145 -7.77 1.15 -15.64
C LYS A 145 -7.18 2.19 -14.69
N ALA A 146 -6.49 1.73 -13.65
CA ALA A 146 -5.88 2.60 -12.66
C ALA A 146 -4.36 2.68 -12.89
N MET A 147 -3.76 3.79 -12.47
CA MET A 147 -2.31 4.01 -12.31
C MET A 147 -1.48 4.01 -13.60
N THR A 148 -1.79 4.90 -14.53
CA THR A 148 -0.94 5.13 -15.70
C THR A 148 -1.15 6.54 -16.23
N ASP A 149 -0.08 7.15 -16.72
CA ASP A 149 -0.13 8.41 -17.46
C ASP A 149 -0.52 8.19 -18.93
N ALA A 150 -0.54 6.96 -19.44
CA ALA A 150 -0.99 6.65 -20.79
C ALA A 150 -2.49 6.95 -20.97
N VAL A 151 -3.29 6.78 -19.90
CA VAL A 151 -4.71 7.16 -19.90
C VAL A 151 -4.83 8.58 -19.35
N ASN A 152 -5.11 9.55 -20.21
CA ASN A 152 -5.05 10.96 -19.83
C ASN A 152 -6.07 11.83 -20.58
N LEU A 153 -6.31 13.02 -20.04
CA LEU A 153 -6.92 14.13 -20.76
C LEU A 153 -5.84 15.11 -21.19
N SER A 154 -5.80 15.47 -22.47
CA SER A 154 -4.94 16.53 -22.98
C SER A 154 -5.75 17.81 -23.15
N ILE A 155 -5.29 18.92 -22.58
CA ILE A 155 -6.03 20.19 -22.49
C ILE A 155 -5.14 21.31 -23.02
N TYR A 156 -5.55 21.99 -24.09
CA TYR A 156 -4.85 23.17 -24.57
C TYR A 156 -5.14 24.36 -23.66
N ALA A 157 -4.09 25.04 -23.19
CA ALA A 157 -4.21 26.28 -22.43
C ALA A 157 -3.04 27.23 -22.74
N GLU A 158 -3.25 28.52 -22.54
CA GLU A 158 -2.27 29.58 -22.72
C GLU A 158 -1.72 30.03 -21.35
N ALA A 159 -0.49 30.53 -21.34
CA ALA A 159 0.11 31.06 -20.11
C ALA A 159 -0.77 32.18 -19.50
N GLY A 160 -1.10 32.00 -18.23
CA GLY A 160 -1.99 32.83 -17.41
C GLY A 160 -3.46 32.40 -17.43
N ASP A 161 -3.83 31.36 -18.17
CA ASP A 161 -5.15 30.73 -18.03
C ASP A 161 -5.29 30.01 -16.68
N ILE A 162 -6.55 29.71 -16.33
CA ILE A 162 -6.93 28.87 -15.20
C ILE A 162 -7.67 27.66 -15.74
N ILE A 163 -7.15 26.46 -15.43
CA ILE A 163 -7.83 25.19 -15.67
C ILE A 163 -8.50 24.75 -14.37
N THR A 164 -9.80 24.47 -14.42
CA THR A 164 -10.53 23.92 -13.28
C THR A 164 -11.09 22.55 -13.62
N VAL A 165 -10.91 21.57 -12.74
CA VAL A 165 -11.30 20.17 -12.94
C VAL A 165 -12.24 19.73 -11.83
N ALA A 166 -13.47 19.36 -12.18
CA ALA A 166 -14.39 18.67 -11.28
C ALA A 166 -14.08 17.17 -11.30
N ALA A 167 -13.41 16.68 -10.26
CA ALA A 167 -12.85 15.33 -10.18
C ALA A 167 -13.33 14.54 -8.95
N SER A 168 -13.18 13.22 -8.98
CA SER A 168 -13.52 12.32 -7.87
C SER A 168 -12.59 11.10 -7.81
N ALA A 169 -12.95 10.06 -7.05
CA ALA A 169 -12.23 8.79 -6.96
C ALA A 169 -13.19 7.61 -7.08
N ASN A 170 -12.65 6.44 -7.41
CA ASN A 170 -13.44 5.20 -7.47
C ASN A 170 -13.52 4.45 -6.11
N SER A 171 -12.74 4.83 -5.08
CA SER A 171 -12.71 4.15 -3.77
C SER A 171 -12.64 5.12 -2.59
N ALA A 172 -13.30 4.77 -1.48
CA ALA A 172 -13.47 5.68 -0.32
C ALA A 172 -12.21 5.77 0.54
N LYS A 173 -11.28 4.85 0.33
CA LYS A 173 -10.09 4.65 1.16
C LYS A 173 -8.79 5.09 0.44
N SER A 174 -8.88 5.63 -0.78
CA SER A 174 -7.73 6.06 -1.58
C SER A 174 -7.62 7.58 -1.65
N VAL A 175 -6.40 8.09 -1.51
CA VAL A 175 -6.03 9.43 -2.01
C VAL A 175 -5.87 9.29 -3.52
N ASN A 176 -6.60 10.09 -4.30
CA ASN A 176 -6.41 10.19 -5.75
C ASN A 176 -5.64 11.48 -6.06
N THR A 177 -4.40 11.34 -6.50
CA THR A 177 -3.50 12.44 -6.90
C THR A 177 -3.64 12.70 -8.39
N TYR A 178 -4.16 13.88 -8.73
CA TYR A 178 -4.29 14.37 -10.09
C TYR A 178 -3.08 15.20 -10.47
N THR A 179 -2.33 14.72 -11.46
CA THR A 179 -1.15 15.38 -12.00
C THR A 179 -1.53 16.10 -13.29
N LEU A 180 -1.29 17.41 -13.35
CA LEU A 180 -1.28 18.19 -14.58
C LEU A 180 0.18 18.40 -15.00
N GLU A 181 0.55 17.83 -16.15
CA GLU A 181 1.88 17.94 -16.75
C GLU A 181 1.87 18.99 -17.88
N SER A 182 2.81 19.93 -17.85
CA SER A 182 2.97 20.98 -18.85
C SER A 182 3.63 20.48 -20.14
N PRO A 183 3.63 21.27 -21.24
CA PRO A 183 4.33 20.91 -22.47
C PRO A 183 5.83 20.64 -22.28
N SER A 184 6.49 21.30 -21.32
CA SER A 184 7.90 21.07 -20.98
C SER A 184 8.13 19.88 -20.04
N GLY A 185 7.07 19.23 -19.56
CA GLY A 185 7.12 18.11 -18.62
C GLY A 185 7.07 18.50 -17.14
N VAL A 186 6.79 19.77 -16.81
CA VAL A 186 6.64 20.22 -15.41
C VAL A 186 5.32 19.73 -14.84
N LYS A 187 5.35 19.13 -13.64
CA LYS A 187 4.20 18.45 -13.03
C LYS A 187 3.66 19.24 -11.84
N THR A 188 2.35 19.47 -11.83
CA THR A 188 1.61 20.06 -10.69
C THR A 188 0.58 19.06 -10.18
N GLU A 189 0.59 18.78 -8.89
CA GLU A 189 -0.24 17.73 -8.29
C GLU A 189 -1.24 18.28 -7.27
N GLN A 190 -2.46 17.76 -7.29
CA GLN A 190 -3.50 18.04 -6.30
C GLN A 190 -4.23 16.76 -5.92
N ASN A 191 -4.65 16.67 -4.66
CA ASN A 191 -5.22 15.46 -4.08
C ASN A 191 -6.74 15.57 -3.89
N HIS A 192 -7.42 14.44 -4.07
CA HIS A 192 -8.79 14.21 -3.63
C HIS A 192 -8.84 12.99 -2.69
N THR A 193 -9.64 13.07 -1.62
CA THR A 193 -9.78 12.01 -0.61
C THR A 193 -11.25 11.62 -0.41
N GLY A 194 -11.57 10.33 -0.51
CA GLY A 194 -12.90 9.77 -0.22
C GLY A 194 -13.78 9.47 -1.46
N LEU A 195 -14.92 8.77 -1.26
CA LEU A 195 -15.94 8.53 -2.31
C LEU A 195 -16.99 9.62 -2.35
N GLU A 196 -17.27 10.23 -1.21
CA GLU A 196 -18.38 11.15 -1.03
C GLU A 196 -17.83 12.57 -1.11
N ASN A 197 -18.35 13.32 -2.09
CA ASN A 197 -17.99 14.70 -2.48
C ASN A 197 -16.84 14.78 -3.48
N GLY A 198 -17.15 15.00 -4.76
CA GLY A 198 -16.12 15.40 -5.73
C GLY A 198 -15.42 16.71 -5.31
N THR A 199 -14.22 16.93 -5.83
CA THR A 199 -13.40 18.12 -5.54
C THR A 199 -13.18 18.93 -6.80
N ILE A 200 -13.16 20.27 -6.64
CA ILE A 200 -12.77 21.20 -7.69
C ILE A 200 -11.26 21.44 -7.54
N LEU A 201 -10.49 21.00 -8.53
CA LEU A 201 -9.04 21.19 -8.60
C LEU A 201 -8.75 22.38 -9.51
N THR A 202 -7.89 23.30 -9.08
CA THR A 202 -7.62 24.55 -9.82
C THR A 202 -6.15 24.68 -10.15
N TYR A 203 -5.81 24.74 -11.43
CA TYR A 203 -4.45 24.85 -11.94
C TYR A 203 -4.24 26.18 -12.66
N TYR A 204 -3.18 26.89 -12.29
CA TYR A 204 -2.77 28.14 -12.93
C TYR A 204 -1.68 27.83 -13.95
N ILE A 205 -1.88 28.28 -15.19
CA ILE A 205 -1.08 27.85 -16.33
C ILE A 205 0.11 28.78 -16.50
N SER A 206 1.33 28.24 -16.45
CA SER A 206 2.57 29.01 -16.65
C SER A 206 3.12 28.91 -18.07
N GLU A 207 2.71 27.90 -18.85
CA GLU A 207 3.23 27.61 -20.18
C GLU A 207 2.11 27.47 -21.20
N THR A 208 2.28 27.98 -22.42
CA THR A 208 1.31 27.80 -23.49
C THR A 208 1.49 26.45 -24.18
N GLY A 209 0.43 25.65 -24.28
CA GLY A 209 0.42 24.40 -25.04
C GLY A 209 -0.54 23.34 -24.50
N MET A 210 -0.33 22.10 -24.93
CA MET A 210 -1.10 20.94 -24.47
C MET A 210 -0.61 20.46 -23.10
N HIS A 211 -1.49 20.51 -22.11
CA HIS A 211 -1.26 19.99 -20.77
C HIS A 211 -1.91 18.62 -20.61
N LYS A 212 -1.24 17.71 -19.92
CA LYS A 212 -1.68 16.32 -19.75
C LYS A 212 -2.15 16.09 -18.32
N LEU A 213 -3.43 15.79 -18.15
CA LEU A 213 -4.04 15.47 -16.85
C LEU A 213 -4.21 13.95 -16.70
N TYR A 214 -3.58 13.38 -15.68
CA TYR A 214 -3.64 11.94 -15.38
C TYR A 214 -3.54 11.65 -13.87
N THR A 215 -3.63 10.37 -13.48
CA THR A 215 -3.41 9.91 -12.11
C THR A 215 -2.59 8.62 -12.10
N LEU A 216 -1.62 8.56 -11.17
CA LEU A 216 -0.78 7.39 -10.94
C LEU A 216 -1.18 6.63 -9.66
N THR A 217 -2.12 7.16 -8.89
CA THR A 217 -2.52 6.60 -7.58
C THR A 217 -3.87 5.89 -7.64
N GLU A 218 -4.73 6.23 -8.60
CA GLU A 218 -6.05 5.61 -8.79
C GLU A 218 -6.51 5.71 -10.26
N LYS A 219 -7.82 5.73 -10.51
CA LYS A 219 -8.48 5.84 -11.80
C LYS A 219 -8.81 7.30 -12.06
N LEU A 220 -8.69 7.68 -13.33
CA LEU A 220 -9.10 9.00 -13.78
C LEU A 220 -10.64 9.12 -13.76
N VAL A 221 -11.17 10.01 -12.93
CA VAL A 221 -12.62 10.25 -12.76
C VAL A 221 -12.91 11.75 -12.86
N VAL A 222 -13.37 12.22 -14.02
CA VAL A 222 -13.53 13.66 -14.32
C VAL A 222 -14.93 13.96 -14.85
N ALA A 223 -15.66 14.86 -14.18
CA ALA A 223 -17.00 15.31 -14.59
C ALA A 223 -16.96 16.49 -15.56
N ARG A 224 -16.09 17.48 -15.29
CA ARG A 224 -16.00 18.71 -16.07
C ARG A 224 -14.58 19.26 -16.03
N VAL A 225 -14.13 19.80 -17.16
CA VAL A 225 -12.96 20.68 -17.23
C VAL A 225 -13.41 22.05 -17.73
N THR A 226 -12.94 23.12 -17.11
CA THR A 226 -13.12 24.49 -17.59
C THR A 226 -11.78 25.14 -17.85
N VAL A 227 -11.70 25.95 -18.92
CA VAL A 227 -10.52 26.77 -19.23
C VAL A 227 -10.95 28.22 -19.30
N GLU A 228 -10.45 29.04 -18.38
CA GLU A 228 -10.75 30.46 -18.26
C GLU A 228 -9.49 31.28 -18.55
N SER A 229 -9.63 32.37 -19.32
CA SER A 229 -8.59 33.38 -19.48
C SER A 229 -8.95 34.62 -18.66
N PRO A 230 -8.38 34.80 -17.44
CA PRO A 230 -8.74 35.91 -16.58
C PRO A 230 -8.43 37.27 -17.21
N VAL A 231 -9.33 38.22 -16.97
CA VAL A 231 -9.21 39.59 -17.49
C VAL A 231 -8.03 40.30 -16.80
N ARG A 232 -7.32 41.14 -17.56
CA ARG A 232 -6.35 42.08 -16.97
C ARG A 232 -7.05 43.37 -16.56
N VAL A 233 -6.85 43.77 -15.31
CA VAL A 233 -7.40 44.99 -14.73
C VAL A 233 -6.28 46.00 -14.45
N PRO A 234 -6.54 47.31 -14.65
CA PRO A 234 -5.59 48.34 -14.31
C PRO A 234 -5.50 48.49 -12.78
N VAL A 235 -4.29 48.41 -12.27
CA VAL A 235 -3.92 48.69 -10.88
C VAL A 235 -3.07 49.94 -10.87
N SER A 236 -3.49 50.97 -10.13
CA SER A 236 -2.76 52.24 -10.04
C SER A 236 -2.66 52.71 -8.60
N GLY A 237 -1.64 53.49 -8.30
CA GLY A 237 -1.47 54.03 -6.96
C GLY A 237 -0.44 55.13 -6.90
N THR A 238 -0.39 55.79 -5.76
CA THR A 238 0.67 56.72 -5.39
C THR A 238 1.80 55.98 -4.69
N VAL A 239 3.01 56.52 -4.82
CA VAL A 239 4.20 56.03 -4.11
C VAL A 239 4.73 57.17 -3.24
N ALA A 240 4.55 57.03 -1.92
CA ALA A 240 5.16 57.92 -0.95
C ALA A 240 6.58 57.41 -0.65
N ALA A 241 7.58 58.06 -1.27
CA ALA A 241 8.99 57.69 -1.14
C ALA A 241 9.86 58.88 -0.70
N PRO A 242 11.02 58.63 -0.07
CA PRO A 242 12.02 59.65 0.21
C PRO A 242 12.50 60.35 -1.07
N THR A 243 12.88 61.62 -0.96
CA THR A 243 13.28 62.47 -2.09
C THR A 243 14.56 62.03 -2.80
N ASP A 244 15.36 61.16 -2.17
CA ASP A 244 16.63 60.66 -2.67
C ASP A 244 16.53 59.27 -3.35
N ILE A 245 15.33 58.69 -3.46
CA ILE A 245 15.12 57.41 -4.15
C ILE A 245 15.60 57.51 -5.62
N PRO A 246 16.30 56.48 -6.17
CA PRO A 246 16.82 56.54 -7.53
C PRO A 246 15.73 56.79 -8.57
N ALA A 247 16.00 57.66 -9.55
CA ALA A 247 15.08 57.89 -10.66
C ALA A 247 14.90 56.63 -11.51
N GLY A 248 13.67 56.38 -11.99
CA GLY A 248 13.38 55.26 -12.88
C GLY A 248 13.17 53.90 -12.19
N TYR A 249 13.07 53.87 -10.85
CA TYR A 249 12.68 52.68 -10.12
C TYR A 249 11.27 52.20 -10.50
N LYS A 250 11.02 50.90 -10.32
CA LYS A 250 9.77 50.25 -10.68
C LYS A 250 9.16 49.52 -9.50
N ILE A 251 7.82 49.44 -9.50
CA ILE A 251 7.07 48.50 -8.68
C ILE A 251 6.99 47.18 -9.43
N VAL A 252 7.35 46.08 -8.77
CA VAL A 252 7.33 44.73 -9.31
C VAL A 252 6.19 43.96 -8.66
N PHE A 253 5.29 43.43 -9.50
CA PHE A 253 4.21 42.54 -9.10
C PHE A 253 4.55 41.14 -9.60
N LYS A 254 4.84 40.21 -8.70
CA LYS A 254 5.08 38.81 -9.03
C LYS A 254 3.89 37.97 -8.61
N SER A 255 3.24 37.32 -9.56
CA SER A 255 2.15 36.38 -9.28
C SER A 255 2.67 35.20 -8.46
N ARG A 256 1.96 34.86 -7.38
CA ARG A 256 2.25 33.67 -6.57
C ARG A 256 1.85 32.38 -7.27
N GLU A 257 0.83 32.44 -8.12
CA GLU A 257 0.26 31.27 -8.77
C GLU A 257 0.98 30.89 -10.07
N SER A 258 1.38 31.89 -10.88
CA SER A 258 2.04 31.64 -12.18
C SER A 258 3.54 31.99 -12.18
N GLY A 259 4.01 32.78 -11.22
CA GLY A 259 5.34 33.38 -11.25
C GLY A 259 5.49 34.54 -12.25
N GLU A 260 4.44 34.90 -13.01
CA GLU A 260 4.45 36.02 -13.96
C GLU A 260 4.87 37.32 -13.24
N VAL A 261 5.83 38.04 -13.81
CA VAL A 261 6.33 39.31 -13.29
C VAL A 261 5.84 40.45 -14.18
N THR A 262 5.13 41.40 -13.57
CA THR A 262 4.75 42.68 -14.21
C THR A 262 5.43 43.82 -13.49
N THR A 263 6.11 44.70 -14.22
CA THR A 263 6.77 45.88 -13.64
C THR A 263 6.04 47.16 -14.06
N ALA A 264 5.88 48.11 -13.13
CA ALA A 264 5.34 49.43 -13.39
C ALA A 264 6.36 50.52 -13.04
N LEU A 265 6.72 51.33 -14.02
CA LEU A 265 7.60 52.49 -13.80
C LEU A 265 6.91 53.51 -12.91
N VAL A 266 7.64 54.04 -11.92
CA VAL A 266 7.14 55.14 -11.10
C VAL A 266 7.52 56.48 -11.74
N GLN A 267 6.52 57.30 -12.04
CA GLN A 267 6.67 58.64 -12.60
C GLN A 267 5.84 59.63 -11.76
N ASP A 268 6.46 60.74 -11.34
CA ASP A 268 5.83 61.77 -10.50
C ASP A 268 5.09 61.21 -9.26
N GLY A 269 5.69 60.20 -8.63
CA GLY A 269 5.13 59.54 -7.45
C GLY A 269 3.88 58.70 -7.72
N LYS A 270 3.63 58.29 -8.97
CA LYS A 270 2.50 57.44 -9.37
C LYS A 270 2.96 56.29 -10.25
N TYR A 271 2.16 55.23 -10.28
CA TYR A 271 2.40 54.09 -11.18
C TYR A 271 1.08 53.50 -11.68
N THR A 272 1.16 52.70 -12.74
CA THR A 272 0.03 51.90 -13.24
C THR A 272 0.56 50.57 -13.81
N ALA A 273 -0.10 49.47 -13.46
CA ALA A 273 0.18 48.11 -13.92
C ALA A 273 -1.12 47.46 -14.46
N ASN A 274 -1.02 46.52 -15.39
CA ASN A 274 -2.17 45.73 -15.85
C ASN A 274 -2.01 44.27 -15.40
N LEU A 275 -2.70 43.91 -14.33
CA LEU A 275 -2.57 42.63 -13.65
C LEU A 275 -3.80 41.76 -13.87
N ARG A 276 -3.65 40.45 -13.92
CA ARG A 276 -4.77 39.52 -14.04
C ARG A 276 -5.58 39.48 -12.75
N GLU A 277 -6.90 39.51 -12.87
CA GLU A 277 -7.79 39.15 -11.77
C GLU A 277 -7.72 37.66 -11.45
N GLN A 278 -8.17 37.25 -10.27
CA GLN A 278 -8.08 35.89 -9.72
C GLN A 278 -6.65 35.43 -9.38
N TYR A 279 -5.70 36.37 -9.30
CA TYR A 279 -4.31 36.14 -8.92
C TYR A 279 -3.92 36.97 -7.70
N THR A 280 -2.92 36.47 -6.97
CA THR A 280 -2.27 37.13 -5.84
C THR A 280 -0.85 37.53 -6.23
N TYR A 281 -0.46 38.76 -5.91
CA TYR A 281 0.84 39.31 -6.27
C TYR A 281 1.64 39.68 -5.04
N ASP A 282 2.90 39.22 -5.01
CA ASP A 282 3.92 39.78 -4.14
C ASP A 282 4.45 41.08 -4.76
N VAL A 283 4.47 42.14 -3.96
CA VAL A 283 4.87 43.48 -4.37
C VAL A 283 6.28 43.79 -3.85
N SER A 284 7.15 44.23 -4.76
CA SER A 284 8.55 44.58 -4.48
C SER A 284 9.04 45.76 -5.33
N LEU A 285 10.29 46.18 -5.14
CA LEU A 285 10.92 47.27 -5.87
C LEU A 285 12.03 46.73 -6.79
N GLU A 286 12.19 47.32 -7.97
CA GLU A 286 13.34 47.11 -8.87
C GLU A 286 14.03 48.45 -9.10
N GLY A 287 15.37 48.46 -9.02
CA GLY A 287 16.18 49.67 -9.24
C GLY A 287 16.27 50.63 -8.05
N ALA A 288 15.83 50.21 -6.85
CA ALA A 288 15.89 50.99 -5.61
C ALA A 288 16.35 50.14 -4.42
N ASN A 289 17.51 49.50 -4.52
CA ASN A 289 17.94 48.45 -3.59
C ASN A 289 18.17 48.95 -2.16
N SER A 290 18.47 50.23 -1.94
CA SER A 290 18.56 50.85 -0.60
C SER A 290 17.21 51.21 0.03
N TYR A 291 16.10 50.66 -0.46
CA TYR A 291 14.76 51.02 -0.04
C TYR A 291 13.87 49.79 0.11
N VAL A 292 12.89 49.86 1.02
CA VAL A 292 11.90 48.80 1.25
C VAL A 292 10.48 49.35 1.25
N ILE A 293 9.54 48.53 0.78
CA ILE A 293 8.11 48.79 0.94
C ILE A 293 7.73 48.51 2.40
N ASN A 294 7.23 49.52 3.10
CA ASN A 294 6.76 49.42 4.49
C ASN A 294 5.22 49.44 4.63
N SER A 295 4.50 49.54 3.51
CA SER A 295 3.07 49.28 3.41
C SER A 295 2.80 47.79 3.08
N THR A 296 1.54 47.44 2.82
CA THR A 296 1.15 46.10 2.38
C THR A 296 1.94 45.68 1.12
N ARG A 297 2.44 44.44 1.13
CA ARG A 297 3.25 43.84 0.04
C ARG A 297 2.55 42.70 -0.68
N GLU A 298 1.26 42.53 -0.43
CA GLU A 298 0.41 41.52 -1.03
C GLU A 298 -0.79 42.20 -1.66
N LEU A 299 -1.06 41.90 -2.92
CA LEU A 299 -2.24 42.36 -3.63
C LEU A 299 -2.99 41.16 -4.19
N ALA A 300 -4.19 40.88 -3.67
CA ALA A 300 -5.11 39.89 -4.21
C ALA A 300 -6.19 40.57 -5.06
N LEU A 301 -6.37 40.15 -6.31
CA LEU A 301 -7.39 40.68 -7.21
C LEU A 301 -8.51 39.66 -7.37
N ALA A 302 -9.72 39.98 -6.93
CA ALA A 302 -10.88 39.12 -7.11
C ALA A 302 -11.42 39.17 -8.56
N LYS A 303 -12.17 38.15 -8.98
CA LYS A 303 -12.90 38.18 -10.25
C LYS A 303 -13.86 39.38 -10.30
N GLY A 304 -13.81 40.15 -11.37
CA GLY A 304 -14.59 41.38 -11.54
C GLY A 304 -14.08 42.58 -10.72
N ALA A 305 -12.84 42.55 -10.20
CA ALA A 305 -12.30 43.64 -9.37
C ALA A 305 -12.31 45.01 -10.06
N GLY A 306 -12.23 45.05 -11.39
CA GLY A 306 -12.15 46.30 -12.15
C GLY A 306 -10.91 47.12 -11.79
N ALA A 307 -10.94 48.42 -12.10
CA ALA A 307 -9.82 49.32 -11.79
C ALA A 307 -9.58 49.40 -10.28
N THR A 308 -8.37 49.05 -9.84
CA THR A 308 -8.02 48.89 -8.42
C THR A 308 -6.96 49.90 -8.00
N ALA A 309 -7.17 50.54 -6.84
CA ALA A 309 -6.18 51.44 -6.23
C ALA A 309 -5.27 50.68 -5.25
N PHE A 310 -3.96 50.91 -5.31
CA PHE A 310 -2.99 50.31 -4.38
C PHE A 310 -1.82 51.26 -4.09
N ASP A 311 -1.93 52.03 -3.01
CA ASP A 311 -0.90 52.98 -2.60
C ASP A 311 0.28 52.30 -1.89
N ILE A 312 1.49 52.77 -2.15
CA ILE A 312 2.74 52.17 -1.65
C ILE A 312 3.52 53.20 -0.85
N ASN A 313 3.94 52.82 0.35
CA ASN A 313 4.87 53.59 1.16
C ASN A 313 6.24 52.93 1.13
N VAL A 314 7.28 53.74 0.94
CA VAL A 314 8.68 53.30 0.81
C VAL A 314 9.51 54.00 1.88
N ASN A 315 10.39 53.24 2.55
CA ASN A 315 11.38 53.77 3.48
C ASN A 315 12.80 53.51 2.96
N ALA A 316 13.71 54.44 3.22
CA ALA A 316 15.14 54.22 3.03
C ALA A 316 15.67 53.22 4.06
N VAL A 317 16.65 52.43 3.64
CA VAL A 317 17.41 51.50 4.46
C VAL A 317 18.87 51.92 4.42
N ASP A 318 19.48 52.10 5.60
CA ASP A 318 20.90 52.40 5.71
C ASP A 318 21.71 51.15 5.36
N LEU A 319 22.26 51.10 4.15
CA LEU A 319 23.06 49.96 3.69
C LEU A 319 24.56 50.17 3.90
N VAL A 320 25.25 49.08 4.20
CA VAL A 320 26.71 48.97 4.19
C VAL A 320 27.15 47.91 3.19
N THR A 321 28.27 48.16 2.52
CA THR A 321 28.84 47.24 1.54
C THR A 321 29.84 46.31 2.21
N VAL A 322 29.60 45.01 2.12
CA VAL A 322 30.52 43.96 2.54
C VAL A 322 31.10 43.27 1.30
N THR A 323 32.40 43.36 1.11
CA THR A 323 33.11 42.64 0.04
C THR A 323 33.85 41.43 0.61
N GLY A 324 34.29 40.51 -0.23
CA GLY A 324 35.17 39.44 0.21
C GLY A 324 35.39 38.36 -0.83
N LYS A 325 36.10 37.30 -0.41
CA LYS A 325 36.30 36.10 -1.22
C LYS A 325 35.53 34.91 -0.68
N ILE A 326 35.04 34.08 -1.59
CA ILE A 326 34.49 32.76 -1.32
C ILE A 326 35.63 31.75 -1.49
N LYS A 327 36.04 31.12 -0.39
CA LYS A 327 37.20 30.22 -0.34
C LYS A 327 36.76 28.78 -0.10
N GLY A 328 37.52 27.83 -0.65
CA GLY A 328 37.35 26.39 -0.39
C GLY A 328 36.36 25.66 -1.31
N LEU A 329 35.72 26.36 -2.24
CA LEU A 329 34.93 25.80 -3.33
C LEU A 329 35.75 25.77 -4.63
N SER A 330 35.50 24.79 -5.50
CA SER A 330 36.00 24.81 -6.88
C SER A 330 35.17 25.75 -7.74
N ALA A 331 35.65 26.10 -8.94
CA ALA A 331 34.90 26.94 -9.90
C ALA A 331 33.51 26.35 -10.22
N SER A 332 33.42 25.03 -10.41
CA SER A 332 32.15 24.35 -10.69
C SER A 332 31.17 24.35 -9.50
N GLU A 333 31.67 24.39 -8.27
CA GLU A 333 30.83 24.47 -7.07
C GLU A 333 30.40 25.91 -6.80
N LEU A 334 31.24 26.89 -7.15
CA LEU A 334 30.89 28.31 -7.12
C LEU A 334 29.75 28.66 -8.07
N GLU A 335 29.72 28.08 -9.27
CA GLU A 335 28.62 28.27 -10.24
C GLU A 335 27.28 27.76 -9.71
N LYS A 336 27.30 26.74 -8.85
CA LYS A 336 26.10 26.18 -8.22
C LYS A 336 25.71 26.89 -6.94
N LEU A 337 26.62 27.62 -6.29
CA LEU A 337 26.43 28.11 -4.93
C LEU A 337 25.22 29.05 -4.83
N ALA A 338 24.23 28.66 -4.02
CA ALA A 338 23.18 29.56 -3.57
C ALA A 338 23.46 30.03 -2.14
N LEU A 339 23.49 31.35 -1.93
CA LEU A 339 23.58 31.97 -0.61
C LEU A 339 22.29 32.73 -0.31
N VAL A 340 21.67 32.42 0.83
CA VAL A 340 20.51 33.12 1.35
C VAL A 340 20.86 33.73 2.70
N PHE A 341 20.50 35.00 2.87
CA PHE A 341 20.73 35.77 4.09
C PHE A 341 19.37 36.04 4.76
N VAL A 342 19.20 35.54 5.98
CA VAL A 342 17.90 35.55 6.67
C VAL A 342 17.98 36.39 7.94
N SER A 343 17.03 37.30 8.11
CA SER A 343 16.77 38.06 9.34
C SER A 343 15.27 38.34 9.47
N ASP A 344 14.88 38.87 10.63
CA ASP A 344 13.51 39.33 10.90
C ASP A 344 13.16 40.65 10.18
N GLU A 345 14.14 41.31 9.55
CA GLU A 345 13.95 42.58 8.85
C GLU A 345 13.33 42.43 7.46
N ILE A 346 12.67 43.50 7.03
CA ILE A 346 11.99 43.59 5.72
C ILE A 346 13.01 43.56 4.57
N TYR A 347 14.16 44.23 4.75
CA TYR A 347 15.23 44.29 3.76
C TYR A 347 15.87 42.91 3.56
N LYS A 348 16.00 42.50 2.30
CA LYS A 348 16.66 41.24 1.91
C LYS A 348 18.00 41.57 1.26
N PRO A 349 19.12 41.12 1.85
CA PRO A 349 20.44 41.41 1.29
C PRO A 349 20.61 40.92 -0.13
N GLU A 350 21.20 41.78 -0.96
CA GLU A 350 21.61 41.44 -2.32
C GLU A 350 23.10 41.10 -2.34
N ILE A 351 23.43 39.99 -2.99
CA ILE A 351 24.79 39.54 -3.21
C ILE A 351 25.07 39.44 -4.71
N SER A 352 26.19 39.98 -5.15
CA SER A 352 26.77 39.77 -6.47
C SER A 352 28.05 38.95 -6.32
N ILE A 353 28.16 37.84 -7.04
CA ILE A 353 29.35 36.98 -7.05
C ILE A 353 29.99 37.07 -8.44
N SER A 354 31.28 37.36 -8.50
CA SER A 354 32.07 37.39 -9.73
C SER A 354 33.37 36.61 -9.52
N GLY A 355 33.44 35.43 -10.13
CA GLY A 355 34.49 34.45 -9.85
C GLY A 355 34.45 34.01 -8.38
N ASP A 356 35.55 34.22 -7.66
CA ASP A 356 35.65 33.96 -6.22
C ASP A 356 35.33 35.18 -5.35
N SER A 357 35.06 36.33 -5.96
CA SER A 357 34.83 37.60 -5.24
C SER A 357 33.35 37.86 -5.11
N TYR A 358 32.93 38.49 -4.01
CA TYR A 358 31.55 38.89 -3.81
C TYR A 358 31.42 40.32 -3.28
N THR A 359 30.29 40.94 -3.60
CA THR A 359 29.80 42.20 -3.03
C THR A 359 28.42 41.94 -2.46
N LEU A 360 28.22 42.23 -1.18
CA LEU A 360 26.99 42.01 -0.42
C LEU A 360 26.54 43.32 0.22
N TYR A 361 25.28 43.68 0.07
CA TYR A 361 24.71 44.88 0.69
C TYR A 361 23.86 44.49 1.90
N LEU A 362 24.30 44.88 3.10
CA LEU A 362 23.61 44.59 4.36
C LEU A 362 22.98 45.84 4.95
N GLU A 363 21.84 45.70 5.62
CA GLU A 363 21.34 46.75 6.50
C GLU A 363 22.29 46.95 7.68
N LYS A 364 22.60 48.21 7.97
CA LYS A 364 23.60 48.62 8.95
C LYS A 364 23.23 48.13 10.35
N GLY A 365 24.11 47.31 10.93
CA GLY A 365 23.98 46.80 12.30
C GLY A 365 23.05 45.60 12.47
N ILE A 366 22.41 45.12 11.39
CA ILE A 366 21.53 43.93 11.44
C ILE A 366 22.37 42.67 11.26
N ASN A 367 22.02 41.62 11.98
CA ASN A 367 22.66 40.30 11.86
C ASN A 367 21.78 39.37 11.01
N TYR A 368 22.40 38.75 10.01
CA TYR A 368 21.77 37.80 9.11
C TYR A 368 22.37 36.42 9.28
N ASP A 369 21.53 35.40 9.35
CA ASP A 369 21.96 34.00 9.23
C ASP A 369 22.23 33.67 7.77
N ILE A 370 23.32 32.94 7.52
CA ILE A 370 23.76 32.55 6.17
C ILE A 370 23.40 31.09 5.94
N HIS A 371 22.61 30.84 4.90
CA HIS A 371 22.29 29.51 4.43
C HIS A 371 22.90 29.30 3.05
N ALA A 372 23.82 28.34 2.96
CA ALA A 372 24.39 27.88 1.71
C ALA A 372 23.65 26.64 1.22
N GLY A 373 23.31 26.59 -0.07
CA GLY A 373 22.78 25.39 -0.70
C GLY A 373 23.43 25.10 -2.04
N MET A 374 23.06 23.94 -2.59
CA MET A 374 23.61 23.36 -3.83
C MET A 374 25.10 23.00 -3.80
N VAL A 375 25.77 23.18 -2.65
CA VAL A 375 27.16 22.77 -2.38
C VAL A 375 27.21 21.86 -1.15
N ASN A 376 26.33 20.85 -1.13
CA ASN A 376 26.05 20.04 0.06
C ASN A 376 27.27 19.26 0.61
N ASP A 377 28.32 19.10 -0.17
CA ASP A 377 29.58 18.49 0.27
C ASP A 377 30.50 19.42 1.05
N TYR A 378 30.07 20.66 1.24
CA TYR A 378 30.83 21.67 1.93
C TYR A 378 30.04 22.25 3.11
N ALA A 379 30.76 22.67 4.14
CA ALA A 379 30.20 23.36 5.29
C ALA A 379 30.70 24.81 5.28
N LEU A 380 29.77 25.76 5.35
CA LEU A 380 30.12 27.16 5.55
C LEU A 380 30.53 27.37 7.02
N THR A 381 31.75 27.84 7.22
CA THR A 381 32.34 28.06 8.57
C THR A 381 31.70 29.26 9.28
N ARG A 382 31.42 30.33 8.54
CA ARG A 382 30.73 31.53 9.04
C ARG A 382 29.23 31.45 8.74
N ARG A 383 28.43 31.19 9.78
CA ARG A 383 26.97 30.98 9.63
C ARG A 383 26.12 32.24 9.85
N SER A 384 26.74 33.36 10.18
CA SER A 384 26.06 34.64 10.27
C SER A 384 26.96 35.80 9.84
N ILE A 385 26.35 36.92 9.44
CA ILE A 385 27.06 38.12 9.03
C ILE A 385 26.30 39.39 9.45
N THR A 386 27.05 40.39 9.90
CA THR A 386 26.56 41.73 10.25
C THR A 386 27.64 42.74 9.90
N ALA A 387 27.30 44.00 9.66
CA ALA A 387 28.27 45.07 9.49
C ALA A 387 27.64 46.43 9.88
N SER A 388 28.40 47.28 10.57
CA SER A 388 27.98 48.65 10.91
C SER A 388 28.65 49.73 10.05
N GLU A 389 29.62 49.33 9.23
CA GLU A 389 30.35 50.14 8.26
C GLU A 389 30.80 49.24 7.09
N ASN A 390 31.29 49.82 5.99
CA ASN A 390 31.81 49.05 4.87
C ASN A 390 32.96 48.14 5.34
N ALA A 391 32.92 46.86 4.96
CA ALA A 391 33.86 45.87 5.48
C ALA A 391 34.29 44.86 4.42
N THR A 392 35.39 44.16 4.67
CA THR A 392 35.80 42.98 3.89
C THR A 392 35.75 41.74 4.77
N LYS A 393 35.02 40.71 4.33
CA LYS A 393 34.74 39.48 5.08
C LYS A 393 34.77 38.29 4.12
N ASP A 394 35.62 37.31 4.34
CA ASP A 394 35.61 36.10 3.50
C ASP A 394 34.52 35.11 3.96
N LEU A 395 33.98 34.33 3.01
CA LEU A 395 33.12 33.18 3.25
C LEU A 395 33.94 31.91 2.96
N VAL A 396 34.26 31.14 4.00
CA VAL A 396 35.11 29.95 3.87
C VAL A 396 34.26 28.69 3.97
N PHE A 397 34.33 27.87 2.93
CA PHE A 397 33.74 26.55 2.85
C PHE A 397 34.78 25.48 3.11
N GLU A 398 34.45 24.52 3.96
CA GLU A 398 35.29 23.35 4.24
C GLU A 398 34.61 22.10 3.71
N LYS A 399 35.36 21.27 2.98
CA LYS A 399 34.82 20.00 2.46
C LYS A 399 34.51 19.08 3.64
N LYS A 400 33.29 18.55 3.68
CA LYS A 400 32.85 17.60 4.71
C LYS A 400 33.69 16.32 4.62
N PRO A 401 34.07 15.69 5.74
CA PRO A 401 34.78 14.42 5.73
C PRO A 401 33.98 13.32 5.05
N ALA A 402 34.66 12.47 4.27
CA ALA A 402 34.09 11.25 3.70
C ALA A 402 34.93 10.04 4.11
N TYR A 403 34.27 8.96 4.49
CA TYR A 403 34.86 7.75 5.05
C TYR A 403 34.74 6.59 4.07
N LYS A 404 35.74 5.71 4.05
CA LYS A 404 35.77 4.55 3.17
C LYS A 404 34.68 3.56 3.59
N VAL A 405 33.88 3.12 2.64
CA VAL A 405 32.95 1.99 2.79
C VAL A 405 33.53 0.83 2.00
N ASN A 406 34.09 -0.15 2.72
CA ASN A 406 34.63 -1.36 2.11
C ASN A 406 33.49 -2.35 1.81
N ILE A 407 33.07 -2.45 0.55
CA ILE A 407 32.07 -3.43 0.15
C ILE A 407 32.72 -4.81 0.05
N VAL A 408 32.08 -5.80 0.66
CA VAL A 408 32.45 -7.20 0.55
C VAL A 408 31.32 -7.91 -0.19
N PRO A 409 31.44 -8.12 -1.52
CA PRO A 409 30.49 -8.91 -2.27
C PRO A 409 30.44 -10.35 -1.76
N ASP A 410 29.24 -10.89 -1.62
CA ASP A 410 28.95 -12.29 -1.28
C ASP A 410 28.12 -12.90 -2.42
N GLY A 411 28.48 -14.07 -2.93
CA GLY A 411 27.85 -14.65 -4.13
C GLY A 411 28.28 -14.05 -5.49
N ALA A 412 29.07 -12.98 -5.49
CA ALA A 412 29.75 -12.40 -6.65
C ALA A 412 31.19 -12.00 -6.25
N THR A 413 32.09 -11.78 -7.21
CA THR A 413 33.42 -11.20 -6.95
C THR A 413 33.45 -9.71 -7.25
N ALA A 414 34.41 -8.96 -6.69
CA ALA A 414 34.63 -7.55 -7.03
C ALA A 414 34.87 -7.35 -8.54
N ARG A 415 35.48 -8.35 -9.20
CA ARG A 415 35.67 -8.36 -10.66
C ARG A 415 34.35 -8.50 -11.41
N ASP A 416 33.44 -9.35 -10.93
CA ASP A 416 32.13 -9.53 -11.56
C ASP A 416 31.29 -8.26 -11.49
N LEU A 417 31.49 -7.46 -10.44
CA LEU A 417 30.75 -6.23 -10.19
C LEU A 417 31.47 -4.98 -10.71
N SER A 418 32.58 -5.09 -11.44
CA SER A 418 33.38 -3.92 -11.85
C SER A 418 32.61 -2.93 -12.74
N GLY A 419 31.59 -3.41 -13.46
CA GLY A 419 30.67 -2.58 -14.26
C GLY A 419 29.33 -2.27 -13.58
N ALA A 420 29.11 -2.77 -12.36
CA ALA A 420 27.85 -2.55 -11.65
C ALA A 420 27.76 -1.13 -11.09
N GLU A 421 26.56 -0.55 -11.10
CA GLU A 421 26.28 0.77 -10.54
C GLU A 421 25.84 0.63 -9.08
N PHE A 422 26.62 1.18 -8.14
CA PHE A 422 26.29 1.27 -6.72
C PHE A 422 25.73 2.66 -6.40
N VAL A 423 24.45 2.70 -6.05
CA VAL A 423 23.72 3.92 -5.70
C VAL A 423 23.50 3.96 -4.19
N PHE A 424 23.95 5.03 -3.54
CA PHE A 424 23.76 5.28 -2.11
C PHE A 424 22.89 6.52 -1.92
N THR A 425 21.63 6.31 -1.55
CA THR A 425 20.68 7.38 -1.27
C THR A 425 20.75 7.76 0.20
N ASN A 426 21.10 9.01 0.50
CA ASN A 426 21.16 9.50 1.87
C ASN A 426 19.75 9.69 2.43
N LEU A 427 19.44 9.01 3.53
CA LEU A 427 18.15 9.08 4.20
C LEU A 427 18.07 10.24 5.20
N ASP A 428 19.22 10.80 5.61
CA ASP A 428 19.29 11.97 6.50
C ASP A 428 19.25 13.30 5.72
N GLU A 429 19.43 13.25 4.39
CA GLU A 429 19.51 14.40 3.50
C GLU A 429 18.76 14.13 2.20
N GLU A 430 17.50 14.57 2.14
CA GLU A 430 16.59 14.32 1.02
C GLU A 430 17.15 14.80 -0.33
N GLY A 431 17.04 13.96 -1.36
CA GLY A 431 17.53 14.23 -2.70
C GLY A 431 19.04 14.06 -2.91
N TYR A 432 19.80 13.73 -1.86
CA TYR A 432 21.25 13.57 -1.96
C TYR A 432 21.65 12.10 -2.21
N VAL A 433 22.32 11.84 -3.33
CA VAL A 433 22.68 10.49 -3.80
C VAL A 433 24.15 10.45 -4.21
N TYR A 434 24.86 9.38 -3.82
CA TYR A 434 26.15 9.02 -4.42
C TYR A 434 25.98 7.88 -5.41
N THR A 435 26.72 7.93 -6.52
CA THR A 435 26.80 6.83 -7.49
C THR A 435 28.25 6.47 -7.74
N PHE A 436 28.56 5.17 -7.68
CA PHE A 436 29.88 4.62 -7.97
C PHE A 436 29.77 3.49 -8.98
N THR A 437 30.78 3.35 -9.83
CA THR A 437 30.94 2.18 -10.70
C THR A 437 31.89 1.20 -10.04
N GLY A 438 31.45 -0.03 -9.83
CA GLY A 438 32.21 -1.05 -9.11
C GLY A 438 32.12 -0.95 -7.59
N SER A 439 32.57 -2.02 -6.92
CA SER A 439 32.51 -2.15 -5.46
C SER A 439 33.68 -1.47 -4.72
N GLU A 440 34.59 -0.80 -5.44
CA GLU A 440 35.81 -0.21 -4.90
C GLU A 440 35.76 1.32 -4.87
N GLY A 441 36.63 1.96 -4.08
CA GLY A 441 36.75 3.41 -4.05
C GLY A 441 35.59 4.18 -3.39
N ILE A 442 34.60 3.47 -2.84
CA ILE A 442 33.39 4.07 -2.27
C ILE A 442 33.73 4.86 -1.00
N ARG A 443 33.34 6.13 -1.00
CA ARG A 443 33.50 7.05 0.14
C ARG A 443 32.23 7.83 0.37
N LEU A 444 31.68 7.76 1.57
CA LEU A 444 30.42 8.40 1.94
C LEU A 444 30.65 9.36 3.11
N ARG A 445 29.86 10.44 3.18
CA ARG A 445 29.80 11.33 4.35
C ARG A 445 29.09 10.62 5.51
N ASP A 446 29.17 11.20 6.71
CA ASP A 446 28.30 10.78 7.81
C ASP A 446 26.83 10.83 7.38
N GLY A 447 26.10 9.78 7.74
CA GLY A 447 24.70 9.61 7.40
C GLY A 447 24.29 8.15 7.29
N VAL A 448 22.98 7.93 7.15
CA VAL A 448 22.37 6.64 6.87
C VAL A 448 22.00 6.56 5.40
N TYR A 449 22.51 5.55 4.70
CA TYR A 449 22.29 5.38 3.26
C TYR A 449 21.55 4.09 2.95
N LYS A 450 20.53 4.17 2.08
CA LYS A 450 20.02 3.00 1.35
C LYS A 450 20.99 2.69 0.22
N VAL A 451 21.39 1.42 0.04
CA VAL A 451 22.28 0.99 -1.05
C VAL A 451 21.53 0.12 -2.06
N GLU A 452 21.60 0.51 -3.32
CA GLU A 452 21.02 -0.22 -4.46
C GLU A 452 22.11 -0.48 -5.50
N VAL A 453 22.22 -1.73 -5.97
CA VAL A 453 23.25 -2.15 -6.92
C VAL A 453 22.58 -2.65 -8.18
N LYS A 454 22.86 -1.99 -9.31
CA LYS A 454 22.39 -2.42 -10.64
C LYS A 454 23.49 -3.17 -11.35
N SER A 455 23.20 -4.40 -11.77
CA SER A 455 24.12 -5.27 -12.51
C SER A 455 23.35 -6.09 -13.55
N ASP A 456 23.94 -6.31 -14.72
CA ASP A 456 23.34 -7.05 -15.83
C ASP A 456 23.33 -8.58 -15.62
N SER A 457 24.00 -9.09 -14.59
CA SER A 457 24.18 -10.54 -14.40
C SER A 457 23.96 -11.01 -12.96
N TYR A 458 23.73 -10.07 -12.06
CA TYR A 458 23.56 -10.33 -10.64
C TYR A 458 22.44 -9.50 -10.05
N THR A 459 21.56 -10.15 -9.30
CA THR A 459 20.52 -9.47 -8.53
C THR A 459 21.01 -9.28 -7.10
N GLN A 460 20.98 -8.04 -6.61
CA GLN A 460 21.27 -7.74 -5.21
C GLN A 460 20.21 -8.39 -4.32
N LYS A 461 20.64 -9.16 -3.31
CA LYS A 461 19.74 -9.66 -2.25
C LYS A 461 19.45 -8.55 -1.26
N LEU A 462 18.32 -8.65 -0.54
CA LEU A 462 17.93 -7.68 0.49
C LEU A 462 19.12 -7.33 1.40
N THR A 463 19.41 -6.03 1.50
CA THR A 463 20.59 -5.46 2.16
C THR A 463 20.14 -4.36 3.11
N SER A 464 20.66 -4.36 4.33
CA SER A 464 20.42 -3.31 5.33
C SER A 464 21.09 -1.99 4.96
N ASN A 465 20.65 -0.91 5.59
CA ASN A 465 21.21 0.41 5.38
C ASN A 465 22.71 0.48 5.75
N VAL A 466 23.42 1.42 5.16
CA VAL A 466 24.83 1.72 5.45
C VAL A 466 24.86 2.93 6.37
N LYS A 467 25.27 2.75 7.62
CA LYS A 467 25.44 3.85 8.57
C LYS A 467 26.91 4.25 8.66
N VAL A 468 27.21 5.48 8.26
CA VAL A 468 28.54 6.09 8.34
C VAL A 468 28.53 7.06 9.52
N ASP A 469 29.46 6.88 10.46
CA ASP A 469 29.51 7.63 11.72
C ASP A 469 30.96 7.89 12.13
N GLY A 470 31.62 8.80 11.41
CA GLY A 470 32.95 9.31 11.74
C GLY A 470 34.12 8.38 11.42
N LYS A 471 33.89 7.22 10.80
CA LYS A 471 34.94 6.20 10.58
C LYS A 471 34.69 5.33 9.35
N ASN A 472 35.79 4.76 8.84
CA ASN A 472 35.72 3.73 7.79
C ASN A 472 34.97 2.49 8.31
N LEU A 473 34.22 1.84 7.43
CA LEU A 473 33.43 0.65 7.76
C LEU A 473 33.49 -0.40 6.65
N THR A 474 33.06 -1.61 6.98
CA THR A 474 32.91 -2.72 6.02
C THR A 474 31.43 -3.10 5.93
N LYS A 475 30.94 -3.33 4.71
CA LYS A 475 29.56 -3.71 4.43
C LYS A 475 29.54 -4.91 3.49
N THR A 476 28.94 -6.01 3.93
CA THR A 476 28.68 -7.15 3.05
C THR A 476 27.41 -6.91 2.26
N ILE A 477 27.45 -7.17 0.95
CA ILE A 477 26.28 -7.14 0.06
C ILE A 477 26.25 -8.48 -0.68
N SER A 478 25.17 -9.25 -0.49
CA SER A 478 25.02 -10.52 -1.18
C SER A 478 24.33 -10.36 -2.53
N PHE A 479 24.70 -11.20 -3.47
CA PHE A 479 24.21 -11.24 -4.83
C PHE A 479 23.78 -12.66 -5.21
N GLU A 480 22.87 -12.74 -6.17
CA GLU A 480 22.47 -13.98 -6.83
C GLU A 480 22.82 -13.86 -8.31
N LYS A 481 23.53 -14.86 -8.85
CA LYS A 481 23.81 -14.90 -10.29
C LYS A 481 22.54 -15.30 -11.03
N GLU A 482 22.15 -14.54 -12.05
CA GLU A 482 21.05 -14.95 -12.93
C GLU A 482 21.47 -16.23 -13.68
N GLY A 483 20.74 -17.32 -13.45
CA GLY A 483 21.03 -18.64 -14.02
C GLY A 483 19.93 -19.11 -14.97
N GLN A 484 20.32 -19.72 -16.10
CA GLN A 484 19.40 -20.53 -16.89
C GLN A 484 19.17 -21.86 -16.17
N GLU A 485 17.92 -22.13 -15.78
CA GLU A 485 17.52 -23.28 -14.99
C GLU A 485 17.63 -24.58 -15.80
N GLN A 486 18.42 -25.55 -15.32
CA GLN A 486 18.51 -26.88 -15.90
C GLN A 486 17.62 -27.83 -15.10
N LYS A 487 16.60 -28.41 -15.76
CA LYS A 487 15.72 -29.39 -15.12
C LYS A 487 16.49 -30.65 -14.69
N THR A 488 16.13 -31.19 -13.53
CA THR A 488 16.60 -32.47 -12.99
C THR A 488 15.65 -33.61 -13.38
N ALA A 489 16.13 -34.85 -13.40
CA ALA A 489 15.31 -36.01 -13.74
C ALA A 489 14.21 -36.28 -12.69
N TYR A 490 13.05 -36.77 -13.14
CA TYR A 490 11.94 -37.15 -12.26
C TYR A 490 12.35 -38.17 -11.20
N ARG A 491 11.91 -37.93 -9.96
CA ARG A 491 12.03 -38.85 -8.84
C ARG A 491 10.73 -38.89 -8.05
N PRO A 492 10.15 -40.08 -7.80
CA PRO A 492 8.86 -40.20 -7.13
C PRO A 492 8.95 -39.95 -5.61
N VAL A 493 10.14 -40.07 -5.01
CA VAL A 493 10.35 -39.95 -3.57
C VAL A 493 11.59 -39.12 -3.26
N LEU A 494 11.44 -38.15 -2.35
CA LEU A 494 12.52 -37.35 -1.76
C LEU A 494 12.53 -37.55 -0.24
N GLN A 495 13.70 -37.44 0.39
CA GLN A 495 13.87 -37.66 1.83
C GLN A 495 14.28 -36.36 2.56
N VAL A 496 13.55 -36.01 3.61
CA VAL A 496 13.83 -34.83 4.45
C VAL A 496 14.15 -35.26 5.87
N GLY A 497 15.24 -34.75 6.45
CA GLY A 497 15.58 -34.99 7.84
C GLY A 497 16.81 -34.20 8.29
N LYS A 498 17.25 -34.39 9.54
CA LYS A 498 18.48 -33.76 10.05
C LYS A 498 19.73 -34.18 9.26
N LYS A 499 20.90 -33.65 9.60
CA LYS A 499 22.19 -33.96 8.94
C LYS A 499 22.34 -35.46 8.59
N GLY A 500 22.54 -35.75 7.30
CA GLY A 500 22.67 -37.11 6.77
C GLY A 500 21.54 -37.54 5.82
N TYR A 501 20.45 -36.77 5.75
CA TYR A 501 19.40 -36.93 4.75
C TYR A 501 19.66 -36.06 3.52
N GLU A 502 18.94 -36.36 2.43
CA GLU A 502 19.05 -35.68 1.14
C GLU A 502 18.77 -34.18 1.26
N PHE A 503 17.65 -33.82 1.88
CA PHE A 503 17.29 -32.44 2.20
C PHE A 503 17.20 -32.25 3.70
N GLN A 504 17.62 -31.08 4.17
CA GLN A 504 17.56 -30.72 5.59
C GLN A 504 16.29 -29.98 5.98
N SER A 505 15.61 -29.40 4.99
CA SER A 505 14.34 -28.69 5.16
C SER A 505 13.31 -29.16 4.14
N ILE A 506 12.03 -28.96 4.45
CA ILE A 506 10.94 -29.28 3.54
C ILE A 506 10.94 -28.28 2.37
N ASN A 507 11.28 -27.01 2.63
CA ASN A 507 11.41 -26.00 1.56
C ASN A 507 12.48 -26.36 0.52
N ASP A 508 13.63 -26.93 0.93
CA ASP A 508 14.67 -27.38 -0.03
C ASP A 508 14.17 -28.54 -0.90
N ALA A 509 13.41 -29.47 -0.30
CA ALA A 509 12.79 -30.55 -1.06
C ALA A 509 11.75 -30.04 -2.04
N LEU A 510 10.88 -29.10 -1.64
CA LEU A 510 9.91 -28.46 -2.54
C LEU A 510 10.60 -27.71 -3.69
N LEU A 511 11.71 -27.02 -3.41
CA LEU A 511 12.52 -26.38 -4.44
C LEU A 511 13.15 -27.39 -5.40
N ALA A 512 13.61 -28.54 -4.91
CA ALA A 512 14.08 -29.61 -5.77
C ALA A 512 12.97 -30.17 -6.67
N VAL A 513 11.73 -30.25 -6.19
CA VAL A 513 10.58 -30.63 -7.02
C VAL A 513 10.25 -29.56 -8.07
N TYR A 514 10.41 -28.28 -7.75
CA TYR A 514 10.24 -27.18 -8.73
C TYR A 514 11.19 -27.36 -9.92
N TYR A 515 12.44 -27.76 -9.65
CA TYR A 515 13.44 -28.02 -10.68
C TYR A 515 13.34 -29.41 -11.33
N MET A 516 12.33 -30.20 -11.01
CA MET A 516 12.18 -31.56 -11.51
C MET A 516 11.39 -31.59 -12.81
N ASP A 517 11.84 -32.38 -13.79
CA ASP A 517 11.10 -32.58 -15.03
C ASP A 517 9.88 -33.47 -14.80
N ARG A 518 8.71 -32.82 -14.70
CA ARG A 518 7.41 -33.43 -14.42
C ARG A 518 6.39 -33.04 -15.51
N PRO A 519 6.55 -33.52 -16.76
CA PRO A 519 5.74 -33.08 -17.89
C PRO A 519 4.23 -33.34 -17.72
N ASN A 520 3.85 -34.29 -16.85
CA ASN A 520 2.46 -34.63 -16.58
C ASN A 520 2.05 -34.36 -15.13
N ASN A 521 2.78 -33.49 -14.41
CA ASN A 521 2.58 -33.24 -12.99
C ASN A 521 2.68 -34.52 -12.14
N GLU A 522 3.59 -35.43 -12.48
CA GLU A 522 3.81 -36.71 -11.82
C GLU A 522 3.92 -36.54 -10.31
N ARG A 523 3.24 -37.35 -9.50
CA ARG A 523 3.26 -37.19 -8.04
C ARG A 523 4.66 -37.33 -7.47
N VAL A 524 5.00 -36.49 -6.49
CA VAL A 524 6.22 -36.62 -5.69
C VAL A 524 5.86 -36.71 -4.21
N THR A 525 6.36 -37.75 -3.55
CA THR A 525 6.23 -37.94 -2.11
C THR A 525 7.49 -37.46 -1.41
N ILE A 526 7.33 -36.51 -0.50
CA ILE A 526 8.38 -36.03 0.40
C ILE A 526 8.22 -36.78 1.72
N GLU A 527 9.10 -37.73 1.98
CA GLU A 527 9.13 -38.50 3.23
C GLU A 527 9.97 -37.74 4.26
N ILE A 528 9.31 -37.34 5.34
CA ILE A 528 9.84 -36.45 6.38
C ILE A 528 10.11 -37.27 7.62
N GLN A 529 11.36 -37.26 8.07
CA GLN A 529 11.76 -37.93 9.30
C GLN A 529 11.20 -37.22 10.53
N PRO A 530 10.89 -37.94 11.63
CA PRO A 530 10.39 -37.33 12.86
C PRO A 530 11.23 -36.15 13.35
N GLY A 531 10.54 -35.07 13.75
CA GLY A 531 11.18 -33.82 14.12
C GLY A 531 10.21 -32.65 14.20
N ASN A 532 10.68 -31.56 14.82
CA ASN A 532 10.01 -30.28 14.85
C ASN A 532 10.63 -29.37 13.77
N TYR A 533 9.85 -29.06 12.73
CA TYR A 533 10.25 -28.26 11.58
C TYR A 533 9.60 -26.87 11.71
N GLU A 534 10.37 -25.89 12.15
CA GLU A 534 9.91 -24.50 12.24
C GLU A 534 9.99 -23.83 10.85
N GLU A 535 9.11 -24.24 9.93
CA GLU A 535 9.08 -23.82 8.53
C GLU A 535 7.69 -23.32 8.14
N MET A 536 7.66 -22.24 7.35
CA MET A 536 6.47 -21.87 6.59
C MET A 536 6.57 -22.48 5.19
N LEU A 537 5.51 -23.15 4.74
CA LEU A 537 5.48 -23.85 3.46
C LEU A 537 4.44 -23.24 2.52
N VAL A 538 4.80 -23.17 1.24
CA VAL A 538 3.86 -22.88 0.15
C VAL A 538 3.86 -24.08 -0.78
N ILE A 539 2.75 -24.81 -0.80
CA ILE A 539 2.52 -25.90 -1.74
C ILE A 539 1.98 -25.30 -3.04
N GLY A 540 2.88 -24.78 -3.87
CA GLY A 540 2.55 -24.16 -5.16
C GLY A 540 2.67 -25.11 -6.36
N LEU A 541 3.02 -26.38 -6.13
CA LEU A 541 3.18 -27.39 -7.17
C LEU A 541 2.11 -28.48 -7.02
N PRO A 542 1.48 -28.94 -8.11
CA PRO A 542 0.45 -29.97 -8.04
C PRO A 542 1.03 -31.32 -7.63
N ASN A 543 0.16 -32.20 -7.11
CA ASN A 543 0.47 -33.61 -6.82
C ASN A 543 1.69 -33.81 -5.91
N ILE A 544 1.77 -33.03 -4.83
CA ILE A 544 2.78 -33.21 -3.77
C ILE A 544 2.16 -34.00 -2.62
N THR A 545 2.92 -34.95 -2.06
CA THR A 545 2.55 -35.65 -0.83
C THR A 545 3.58 -35.35 0.26
N LEU A 546 3.17 -34.88 1.44
CA LEU A 546 4.02 -34.83 2.64
C LEU A 546 3.70 -36.04 3.53
N LYS A 547 4.70 -36.83 3.89
CA LYS A 547 4.48 -38.08 4.63
C LYS A 547 5.45 -38.22 5.79
N ASN A 548 4.93 -38.54 6.98
CA ASN A 548 5.77 -38.96 8.10
C ASN A 548 6.46 -40.29 7.76
N ALA A 549 7.79 -40.29 7.71
CA ALA A 549 8.61 -41.43 7.33
C ALA A 549 8.73 -42.50 8.43
N SER A 550 8.23 -42.22 9.65
CA SER A 550 8.22 -43.19 10.74
C SER A 550 7.38 -44.42 10.38
N LYS A 551 7.87 -45.61 10.74
CA LYS A 551 7.09 -46.87 10.63
C LYS A 551 5.91 -46.92 11.60
N THR A 552 5.97 -46.12 12.67
CA THR A 552 4.93 -45.99 13.70
C THR A 552 4.70 -44.49 13.92
N PRO A 553 4.06 -43.79 12.97
CA PRO A 553 3.90 -42.36 13.04
C PRO A 553 3.04 -41.98 14.25
N SER A 554 3.41 -40.88 14.90
CA SER A 554 2.70 -40.36 16.07
C SER A 554 2.17 -38.95 15.80
N LEU A 555 1.04 -38.62 16.39
CA LEU A 555 0.46 -37.27 16.41
C LEU A 555 0.36 -36.72 17.84
N GLN A 556 1.04 -37.35 18.80
CA GLN A 556 0.97 -36.96 20.21
C GLN A 556 1.79 -35.69 20.47
N THR A 557 1.14 -34.73 21.12
CA THR A 557 1.74 -33.53 21.71
C THR A 557 1.90 -33.73 23.20
N LEU A 558 2.91 -33.11 23.79
CA LEU A 558 3.29 -33.28 25.19
C LEU A 558 3.51 -31.91 25.83
N ASN A 559 3.55 -31.88 27.17
CA ASN A 559 3.95 -30.71 27.93
C ASN A 559 3.18 -29.44 27.52
N LYS A 560 1.85 -29.50 27.60
CA LYS A 560 0.92 -28.42 27.25
C LYS A 560 1.00 -27.99 25.76
N GLY A 561 1.39 -28.92 24.88
CA GLY A 561 1.55 -28.68 23.45
C GLY A 561 2.93 -28.19 23.01
N VAL A 562 3.84 -27.91 23.96
CA VAL A 562 5.20 -27.41 23.63
C VAL A 562 6.01 -28.48 22.91
N ASP A 563 5.93 -29.72 23.40
CA ASP A 563 6.73 -30.84 22.92
C ASP A 563 5.89 -31.80 22.07
N ILE A 564 6.57 -32.67 21.33
CA ILE A 564 5.97 -33.71 20.50
C ILE A 564 6.60 -35.06 20.79
N ASP A 565 5.85 -36.14 20.54
CA ASP A 565 6.40 -37.49 20.61
C ASP A 565 7.56 -37.68 19.63
N LYS A 566 8.51 -38.56 19.98
CA LYS A 566 9.73 -38.81 19.20
C LYS A 566 9.48 -39.32 17.77
N ASN A 567 8.30 -39.88 17.48
CA ASN A 567 7.92 -40.38 16.16
C ASN A 567 7.00 -39.40 15.39
N ALA A 568 6.76 -38.20 15.93
CA ALA A 568 5.93 -37.19 15.30
C ALA A 568 6.74 -36.32 14.33
N VAL A 569 6.06 -35.85 13.29
CA VAL A 569 6.54 -34.77 12.43
C VAL A 569 5.63 -33.58 12.68
N ARG A 570 6.19 -32.48 13.19
CA ARG A 570 5.47 -31.21 13.35
C ARG A 570 6.04 -30.17 12.42
N ILE A 571 5.18 -29.51 11.67
CA ILE A 571 5.48 -28.33 10.87
C ILE A 571 4.82 -27.15 11.57
N THR A 572 5.61 -26.18 12.00
CA THR A 572 5.12 -25.08 12.86
C THR A 572 5.68 -23.71 12.48
N SER A 573 4.88 -22.66 12.70
CA SER A 573 5.30 -21.25 12.63
C SER A 573 4.51 -20.40 13.61
N TYR A 574 4.91 -19.13 13.79
CA TYR A 574 4.41 -18.25 14.85
C TYR A 574 3.82 -16.94 14.29
N TYR A 575 3.26 -16.95 13.08
CA TYR A 575 2.69 -15.74 12.50
C TYR A 575 1.20 -15.61 12.85
N GLY A 576 0.82 -14.40 13.27
CA GLY A 576 -0.52 -13.99 13.67
C GLY A 576 -0.85 -12.61 13.09
N HIS A 577 -2.15 -12.33 12.96
CA HIS A 577 -2.64 -11.19 12.17
C HIS A 577 -2.24 -9.82 12.73
N GLY A 578 -2.33 -9.63 14.05
CA GLY A 578 -2.19 -8.32 14.71
C GLY A 578 -0.75 -7.84 14.91
N TYR A 579 0.24 -8.37 14.16
CA TYR A 579 1.66 -8.15 14.46
C TYR A 579 2.52 -8.02 13.20
N ASN A 580 3.57 -7.21 13.27
CA ASN A 580 4.69 -7.22 12.34
C ASN A 580 5.83 -8.07 12.91
N TYR A 581 6.65 -8.62 12.02
CA TYR A 581 7.77 -9.50 12.36
C TYR A 581 9.01 -9.02 11.65
N TYR A 582 10.15 -8.97 12.34
CA TYR A 582 11.41 -8.60 11.68
C TYR A 582 11.85 -9.67 10.70
N SER A 583 11.42 -10.92 10.91
CA SER A 583 11.67 -12.05 10.02
C SER A 583 10.78 -12.14 8.77
N MET A 584 9.71 -11.36 8.66
CA MET A 584 8.73 -11.52 7.58
C MET A 584 9.17 -10.81 6.30
N GLY A 585 9.34 -11.58 5.23
CA GLY A 585 9.58 -11.07 3.88
C GLY A 585 8.31 -10.59 3.17
N GLU A 586 8.47 -9.94 2.01
CA GLU A 586 7.36 -9.48 1.16
C GLU A 586 6.49 -10.62 0.61
N ASP A 587 7.03 -11.83 0.60
CA ASP A 587 6.33 -13.07 0.27
C ASP A 587 5.44 -13.57 1.41
N GLY A 588 5.48 -12.92 2.59
CA GLY A 588 4.72 -13.30 3.78
C GLY A 588 5.34 -14.47 4.54
N ARG A 589 6.59 -14.84 4.24
CA ARG A 589 7.28 -15.99 4.84
C ARG A 589 8.43 -15.55 5.74
N TRP A 590 8.80 -16.44 6.65
CA TRP A 590 9.98 -16.29 7.49
C TRP A 590 11.27 -16.34 6.67
N SER A 591 12.19 -15.42 6.94
CA SER A 591 13.53 -15.39 6.35
C SER A 591 14.58 -14.89 7.34
N GLU A 592 15.63 -15.69 7.55
CA GLU A 592 16.77 -15.32 8.39
C GLU A 592 17.46 -14.04 7.88
N ARG A 593 17.53 -13.87 6.55
CA ARG A 593 18.10 -12.68 5.93
C ARG A 593 17.25 -11.44 6.25
N VAL A 594 15.93 -11.57 6.17
CA VAL A 594 15.00 -10.47 6.47
C VAL A 594 15.09 -10.11 7.96
N LEU A 595 15.13 -11.10 8.85
CA LEU A 595 15.35 -10.91 10.29
C LEU A 595 16.62 -10.10 10.56
N LYS A 596 17.74 -10.52 9.98
CA LYS A 596 19.03 -9.83 10.12
C LYS A 596 18.95 -8.38 9.62
N VAL A 597 18.40 -8.17 8.42
CA VAL A 597 18.30 -6.83 7.81
C VAL A 597 17.39 -5.90 8.61
N SER A 598 16.20 -6.37 9.01
CA SER A 598 15.26 -5.61 9.83
C SER A 598 15.88 -5.23 11.18
N THR A 599 16.62 -6.16 11.80
CA THR A 599 17.33 -5.91 13.06
C THR A 599 18.40 -4.84 12.90
N GLU A 600 19.23 -4.91 11.86
CA GLU A 600 20.27 -3.91 11.57
C GLU A 600 19.66 -2.53 11.24
N ASN A 601 18.48 -2.51 10.61
CA ASN A 601 17.75 -1.27 10.31
C ASN A 601 17.00 -0.70 11.52
N GLY A 602 16.72 -1.52 12.54
CA GLY A 602 15.92 -1.13 13.70
C GLY A 602 14.42 -1.03 13.43
N CYS A 603 13.93 -1.54 12.29
CA CYS A 603 12.52 -1.61 11.93
C CYS A 603 12.24 -2.79 10.99
N ALA A 604 11.02 -3.32 11.01
CA ALA A 604 10.60 -4.37 10.09
C ALA A 604 10.65 -3.87 8.64
N THR A 605 11.24 -4.64 7.73
CA THR A 605 11.30 -4.29 6.30
C THR A 605 9.96 -4.48 5.58
N TYR A 606 9.05 -5.26 6.17
CA TYR A 606 7.73 -5.53 5.61
C TYR A 606 6.64 -5.34 6.67
N LYS A 607 5.53 -4.76 6.26
CA LYS A 607 4.33 -4.64 7.08
C LYS A 607 3.45 -5.85 6.82
N ASN A 608 3.04 -6.56 7.88
CA ASN A 608 2.14 -7.70 7.76
C ASN A 608 0.81 -7.26 7.12
N THR A 609 0.47 -7.90 6.01
CA THR A 609 -0.77 -7.67 5.25
C THR A 609 -1.73 -8.87 5.32
N ASN A 610 -1.46 -9.84 6.20
CA ASN A 610 -2.15 -11.13 6.26
C ASN A 610 -2.00 -11.96 4.97
N LYS A 611 -0.86 -11.80 4.28
CA LYS A 611 -0.53 -12.60 3.10
C LYS A 611 -0.47 -14.08 3.47
N LEU A 612 -1.03 -14.94 2.63
CA LEU A 612 -1.15 -16.39 2.87
C LEU A 612 -1.84 -16.73 4.21
N TRP A 613 -2.73 -15.86 4.71
CA TRP A 613 -3.42 -16.02 6.00
C TRP A 613 -2.49 -16.12 7.21
N ASN A 614 -1.22 -15.69 7.08
CA ASN A 614 -0.16 -15.99 8.05
C ASN A 614 -0.03 -17.51 8.34
N ALA A 615 -0.48 -18.36 7.41
CA ALA A 615 -0.55 -19.79 7.63
C ALA A 615 0.84 -20.42 7.72
N THR A 616 0.99 -21.40 8.60
CA THR A 616 2.20 -22.24 8.61
C THR A 616 2.35 -23.00 7.30
N VAL A 617 1.25 -23.54 6.76
CA VAL A 617 1.24 -24.16 5.43
C VAL A 617 0.14 -23.55 4.59
N ALA A 618 0.53 -22.90 3.49
CA ALA A 618 -0.38 -22.42 2.46
C ALA A 618 -0.41 -23.42 1.30
N VAL A 619 -1.61 -23.86 0.90
CA VAL A 619 -1.82 -24.78 -0.21
C VAL A 619 -2.42 -24.02 -1.38
N SER A 620 -1.66 -23.94 -2.48
CA SER A 620 -2.02 -23.23 -3.70
C SER A 620 -1.80 -24.11 -4.93
N ALA A 621 -2.15 -25.39 -4.83
CA ALA A 621 -2.06 -26.34 -5.94
C ALA A 621 -3.00 -27.55 -5.76
N ASP A 622 -3.38 -28.17 -6.88
CA ASP A 622 -4.25 -29.34 -6.91
C ASP A 622 -3.55 -30.62 -6.44
N GLY A 623 -4.31 -31.56 -5.89
CA GLY A 623 -3.84 -32.91 -5.58
C GLY A 623 -2.81 -32.98 -4.45
N PHE A 624 -2.79 -31.99 -3.56
CA PHE A 624 -1.94 -32.03 -2.37
C PHE A 624 -2.42 -33.12 -1.40
N ASN A 625 -1.49 -33.95 -0.91
CA ASN A 625 -1.75 -34.97 0.10
C ASN A 625 -0.85 -34.78 1.33
N ALA A 626 -1.34 -35.13 2.51
CA ALA A 626 -0.50 -35.29 3.69
C ALA A 626 -0.89 -36.48 4.57
N GLU A 627 0.11 -37.19 5.10
CA GLU A 627 -0.04 -38.42 5.89
C GLU A 627 0.77 -38.35 7.19
N GLY A 628 0.12 -38.43 8.36
CA GLY A 628 0.82 -38.58 9.65
C GLY A 628 1.53 -37.31 10.15
N ILE A 629 1.08 -36.12 9.74
CA ILE A 629 1.73 -34.84 10.03
C ILE A 629 0.94 -34.02 11.05
N ILE A 630 1.64 -33.33 11.96
CA ILE A 630 1.11 -32.26 12.79
C ILE A 630 1.38 -30.92 12.09
N PHE A 631 0.32 -30.21 11.70
CA PHE A 631 0.37 -28.82 11.24
C PHE A 631 -0.02 -27.92 12.41
N GLU A 632 0.85 -27.02 12.81
CA GLU A 632 0.63 -26.16 13.98
C GLU A 632 0.94 -24.71 13.66
N ASN A 633 0.11 -23.79 14.13
CA ASN A 633 0.54 -22.41 14.33
C ASN A 633 0.79 -22.19 15.83
N SER A 634 2.06 -22.08 16.21
CA SER A 634 2.47 -21.99 17.60
C SER A 634 2.08 -20.67 18.25
N PHE A 635 1.65 -19.66 17.47
CA PHE A 635 1.40 -18.31 17.96
C PHE A 635 0.57 -18.31 19.24
N ASN A 636 -0.55 -19.05 19.27
CA ASN A 636 -1.43 -19.14 20.43
C ASN A 636 -1.15 -20.33 21.35
N GLN A 637 -0.10 -21.11 21.10
CA GLN A 637 0.25 -22.33 21.82
C GLN A 637 1.46 -22.11 22.74
N TYR A 638 2.58 -21.65 22.18
CA TYR A 638 3.81 -21.40 22.94
C TYR A 638 4.73 -20.49 22.13
N ILE A 639 5.66 -19.82 22.82
CA ILE A 639 6.75 -19.08 22.16
C ILE A 639 7.75 -20.09 21.58
N SER A 640 7.88 -20.12 20.26
CA SER A 640 8.87 -20.98 19.58
C SER A 640 10.31 -20.46 19.74
N GLU A 641 11.31 -21.27 19.38
CA GLU A 641 12.71 -20.79 19.37
C GLU A 641 12.90 -19.68 18.33
N LYS A 642 12.29 -19.79 17.14
CA LYS A 642 12.36 -18.70 16.16
C LYS A 642 11.64 -17.44 16.62
N GLU A 643 10.48 -17.54 17.28
CA GLU A 643 9.77 -16.38 17.83
C GLU A 643 10.60 -15.66 18.90
N ALA A 644 11.22 -16.42 19.82
CA ALA A 644 12.07 -15.84 20.86
C ALA A 644 13.31 -15.10 20.32
N ASN A 645 13.73 -15.43 19.10
CA ASN A 645 14.86 -14.80 18.41
C ASN A 645 14.41 -13.74 17.38
N ASP A 646 13.11 -13.45 17.30
CA ASP A 646 12.53 -12.43 16.42
C ASP A 646 12.11 -11.20 17.22
N THR A 647 12.03 -10.05 16.55
CA THR A 647 11.35 -8.87 17.09
C THR A 647 9.93 -8.84 16.57
N VAL A 648 8.99 -9.22 17.43
CA VAL A 648 7.55 -9.20 17.17
C VAL A 648 6.98 -7.86 17.63
N VAL A 649 6.39 -7.10 16.71
CA VAL A 649 5.89 -5.75 16.96
C VAL A 649 4.37 -5.72 16.83
N ALA A 650 3.68 -5.47 17.93
CA ALA A 650 2.24 -5.36 17.98
C ALA A 650 1.71 -4.22 17.08
N LEU A 651 0.70 -4.52 16.27
CA LEU A 651 -0.08 -3.52 15.53
C LEU A 651 -1.15 -2.91 16.42
N SER A 652 -1.83 -1.87 15.93
CA SER A 652 -2.87 -1.16 16.69
C SER A 652 -4.07 -2.03 17.07
N ASP A 653 -4.31 -3.10 16.32
CA ASP A 653 -5.39 -4.07 16.51
C ASP A 653 -4.94 -5.35 17.26
N ALA A 654 -3.70 -5.41 17.76
CA ALA A 654 -3.22 -6.53 18.56
C ALA A 654 -4.08 -6.74 19.83
N PRO A 655 -4.16 -7.99 20.35
CA PRO A 655 -4.90 -8.30 21.57
C PRO A 655 -4.49 -7.41 22.75
N LYS A 656 -5.46 -7.02 23.58
CA LYS A 656 -5.21 -6.09 24.71
C LYS A 656 -4.13 -6.58 25.68
N GLY A 657 -4.04 -7.91 25.89
CA GLY A 657 -3.05 -8.51 26.79
C GLY A 657 -1.61 -8.26 26.36
N GLU A 658 -1.36 -7.96 25.07
CA GLU A 658 -0.04 -7.63 24.55
C GLU A 658 0.59 -6.39 25.23
N LYS A 659 -0.23 -5.44 25.65
CA LYS A 659 0.24 -4.24 26.38
C LYS A 659 0.71 -4.58 27.79
N ASP A 660 0.05 -5.55 28.42
CA ASP A 660 0.30 -5.93 29.81
C ASP A 660 1.46 -6.93 29.90
N THR A 661 1.58 -7.83 28.93
CA THR A 661 2.65 -8.83 28.86
C THR A 661 3.12 -9.00 27.41
N PRO A 662 4.06 -8.16 26.95
CA PRO A 662 4.52 -8.18 25.57
C PRO A 662 5.17 -9.51 25.19
N ARG A 663 4.78 -10.08 24.03
CA ARG A 663 5.34 -11.33 23.50
C ARG A 663 6.85 -11.28 23.34
N VAL A 664 7.37 -10.14 22.87
CA VAL A 664 8.81 -9.93 22.66
C VAL A 664 9.65 -10.08 23.93
N SER A 665 9.03 -10.06 25.12
CA SER A 665 9.72 -10.27 26.40
C SER A 665 9.70 -11.72 26.90
N MET A 666 8.93 -12.59 26.25
CA MET A 666 8.74 -13.98 26.65
C MET A 666 9.86 -14.88 26.11
N LYS A 667 10.15 -15.97 26.83
CA LYS A 667 11.16 -16.95 26.43
C LYS A 667 10.55 -18.12 25.67
N ALA A 668 11.35 -18.79 24.86
CA ALA A 668 10.99 -20.05 24.20
C ALA A 668 10.38 -21.05 25.21
N GLY A 669 9.32 -21.74 24.78
CA GLY A 669 8.51 -22.67 25.59
C GLY A 669 7.46 -22.01 26.49
N SER A 670 7.38 -20.67 26.57
CA SER A 670 6.34 -19.99 27.35
C SER A 670 4.95 -20.27 26.81
N THR A 671 4.07 -20.85 27.62
CA THR A 671 2.65 -21.08 27.29
C THR A 671 1.73 -19.93 27.71
N ALA A 672 2.28 -18.79 28.16
CA ALA A 672 1.48 -17.63 28.57
C ALA A 672 0.61 -17.06 27.44
N VAL A 673 1.03 -17.29 26.20
CA VAL A 673 0.27 -16.98 24.98
C VAL A 673 -1.02 -17.79 24.83
N GLN A 674 -1.19 -18.85 25.63
CA GLN A 674 -2.44 -19.59 25.73
C GLN A 674 -3.50 -18.90 26.63
N ASN A 675 -3.23 -17.73 27.18
CA ASN A 675 -4.26 -17.00 27.93
C ASN A 675 -5.12 -16.19 26.97
N LYS A 676 -6.45 -16.19 27.16
CA LYS A 676 -7.42 -15.51 26.29
C LYS A 676 -7.05 -14.05 25.92
N PRO A 677 -6.46 -13.23 26.81
CA PRO A 677 -6.03 -11.87 26.46
C PRO A 677 -4.93 -11.77 25.39
N MET A 678 -4.18 -12.85 25.14
CA MET A 678 -3.08 -12.93 24.17
C MET A 678 -3.48 -13.60 22.85
N VAL A 679 -4.68 -14.17 22.77
CA VAL A 679 -5.15 -14.94 21.62
C VAL A 679 -5.46 -14.02 20.45
N GLU A 680 -4.92 -14.37 19.28
CA GLU A 680 -5.14 -13.70 17.99
C GLU A 680 -5.46 -14.74 16.90
N ARG A 681 -5.95 -14.29 15.75
CA ARG A 681 -6.10 -15.12 14.55
C ARG A 681 -4.73 -15.59 14.06
N ALA A 682 -4.56 -16.90 13.92
CA ALA A 682 -3.32 -17.51 13.49
C ALA A 682 -3.59 -18.91 12.90
N SER A 683 -3.43 -19.05 11.58
CA SER A 683 -3.79 -20.28 10.87
C SER A 683 -2.65 -21.28 10.82
N ALA A 684 -2.95 -22.55 11.06
CA ALA A 684 -2.01 -23.65 10.84
C ALA A 684 -1.95 -24.01 9.35
N VAL A 685 -3.12 -24.11 8.70
CA VAL A 685 -3.22 -24.42 7.27
C VAL A 685 -4.21 -23.48 6.60
N GLY A 686 -3.82 -22.95 5.44
CA GLY A 686 -4.71 -22.19 4.57
C GLY A 686 -4.71 -22.75 3.15
N ILE A 687 -5.87 -23.18 2.68
CA ILE A 687 -6.06 -23.60 1.29
C ILE A 687 -6.57 -22.38 0.52
N ASP A 688 -5.86 -21.99 -0.53
CA ASP A 688 -6.25 -20.86 -1.37
C ASP A 688 -7.45 -21.22 -2.26
N ASN A 689 -8.05 -20.25 -2.93
CA ASN A 689 -9.28 -20.39 -3.69
C ASN A 689 -9.11 -21.27 -4.94
N GLY A 690 -10.11 -22.09 -5.23
CA GLY A 690 -10.24 -22.84 -6.48
C GLY A 690 -9.45 -24.16 -6.57
N TYR A 691 -8.58 -24.48 -5.61
CA TYR A 691 -7.74 -25.68 -5.67
C TYR A 691 -8.50 -26.95 -5.27
N LYS A 692 -8.22 -28.05 -5.99
CA LYS A 692 -9.01 -29.27 -5.95
C LYS A 692 -8.25 -30.46 -5.40
N GLN A 693 -9.00 -31.40 -4.85
CA GLN A 693 -8.52 -32.70 -4.42
C GLN A 693 -7.42 -32.66 -3.34
N ILE A 694 -7.57 -31.79 -2.34
CA ILE A 694 -6.65 -31.70 -1.20
C ILE A 694 -7.01 -32.78 -0.17
N TYR A 695 -6.10 -33.68 0.17
CA TYR A 695 -6.38 -34.82 1.04
C TYR A 695 -5.44 -34.91 2.25
N PHE A 696 -6.02 -35.10 3.43
CA PHE A 696 -5.29 -35.31 4.68
C PHE A 696 -5.70 -36.64 5.32
N ASP A 697 -4.72 -37.47 5.63
CA ASP A 697 -4.91 -38.80 6.22
C ASP A 697 -4.13 -38.89 7.53
N ASN A 698 -4.85 -39.07 8.64
CA ASN A 698 -4.26 -39.19 9.96
C ASN A 698 -3.31 -38.01 10.27
N CYS A 699 -3.82 -36.78 10.14
CA CYS A 699 -3.09 -35.53 10.41
C CYS A 699 -3.71 -34.77 11.58
N LYS A 700 -2.91 -33.92 12.24
CA LYS A 700 -3.38 -33.06 13.33
C LYS A 700 -3.18 -31.59 12.97
N PHE A 701 -4.18 -30.75 13.22
CA PHE A 701 -4.16 -29.31 12.97
C PHE A 701 -4.30 -28.57 14.30
N ILE A 702 -3.29 -27.80 14.68
CA ILE A 702 -3.20 -27.17 16.00
C ILE A 702 -3.17 -25.66 15.85
N GLY A 703 -4.16 -25.00 16.45
CA GLY A 703 -4.26 -23.56 16.51
C GLY A 703 -5.24 -23.15 17.60
N ARG A 704 -5.77 -21.93 17.49
CA ARG A 704 -6.79 -21.46 18.42
C ARG A 704 -7.91 -20.73 17.71
N GLN A 705 -7.69 -19.46 17.35
CA GLN A 705 -8.61 -18.77 16.47
C GLN A 705 -8.13 -18.94 15.03
N ASP A 706 -9.04 -19.31 14.14
CA ASP A 706 -8.80 -19.43 12.69
C ASP A 706 -7.77 -20.52 12.30
N THR A 707 -7.83 -21.71 12.92
CA THR A 707 -6.82 -22.80 12.73
C THR A 707 -6.72 -23.31 11.29
N LEU A 708 -7.85 -23.61 10.64
CA LEU A 708 -7.90 -24.25 9.33
C LEU A 708 -8.79 -23.45 8.38
N PHE A 709 -8.16 -22.79 7.41
CA PHE A 709 -8.83 -22.03 6.37
C PHE A 709 -9.01 -22.83 5.08
N GLY A 710 -10.19 -22.75 4.48
CA GLY A 710 -10.46 -23.23 3.14
C GLY A 710 -11.04 -22.16 2.22
N GLY A 711 -10.36 -21.86 1.13
CA GLY A 711 -10.78 -20.91 0.10
C GLY A 711 -12.04 -21.34 -0.64
N THR A 712 -12.76 -20.36 -1.18
CA THR A 712 -13.96 -20.59 -1.97
C THR A 712 -13.63 -21.35 -3.24
N GLY A 713 -14.52 -22.27 -3.63
CA GLY A 713 -14.31 -23.13 -4.79
C GLY A 713 -13.24 -24.20 -4.59
N SER A 714 -12.66 -24.36 -3.40
CA SER A 714 -11.69 -25.42 -3.12
C SER A 714 -12.38 -26.69 -2.61
N THR A 715 -11.75 -27.85 -2.81
CA THR A 715 -12.29 -29.15 -2.34
C THR A 715 -11.26 -29.89 -1.50
N ALA A 716 -11.64 -30.30 -0.29
CA ALA A 716 -10.75 -30.97 0.65
C ALA A 716 -11.41 -32.17 1.35
N ALA A 717 -10.61 -33.14 1.75
CA ALA A 717 -11.04 -34.31 2.50
C ALA A 717 -10.06 -34.64 3.61
N PHE A 718 -10.60 -34.98 4.79
CA PHE A 718 -9.85 -35.26 6.01
C PHE A 718 -10.32 -36.61 6.55
N TYR A 719 -9.41 -37.57 6.69
CA TYR A 719 -9.72 -38.89 7.25
C TYR A 719 -8.94 -39.10 8.54
N ASN A 720 -9.63 -39.44 9.63
CA ASN A 720 -9.01 -39.73 10.92
C ASN A 720 -8.07 -38.59 11.41
N CYS A 721 -8.41 -37.35 11.06
CA CYS A 721 -7.66 -36.16 11.48
C CYS A 721 -8.17 -35.60 12.81
N SER A 722 -7.37 -34.79 13.48
CA SER A 722 -7.81 -34.00 14.63
C SER A 722 -7.62 -32.50 14.36
N VAL A 723 -8.65 -31.68 14.57
CA VAL A 723 -8.58 -30.22 14.40
C VAL A 723 -8.83 -29.54 15.73
N TYR A 724 -7.85 -28.77 16.21
CA TYR A 724 -7.87 -28.11 17.51
C TYR A 724 -8.14 -26.61 17.34
N GLY A 725 -9.02 -26.06 18.18
CA GLY A 725 -9.15 -24.62 18.30
C GLY A 725 -10.24 -24.16 19.26
N ALA A 726 -10.44 -22.84 19.33
CA ALA A 726 -11.47 -22.19 20.12
C ALA A 726 -12.48 -21.51 19.20
N VAL A 727 -12.11 -20.38 18.60
CA VAL A 727 -13.01 -19.55 17.80
C VAL A 727 -12.82 -19.86 16.31
N ASP A 728 -13.91 -20.19 15.63
CA ASP A 728 -13.99 -20.31 14.17
C ASP A 728 -12.88 -21.17 13.57
N TYR A 729 -12.53 -22.28 14.24
CA TYR A 729 -11.26 -22.96 13.95
C TYR A 729 -11.28 -23.79 12.66
N ILE A 730 -12.46 -24.04 12.08
CA ILE A 730 -12.66 -24.48 10.69
C ILE A 730 -13.48 -23.40 9.97
N TYR A 731 -12.86 -22.65 9.07
CA TYR A 731 -13.50 -21.48 8.46
C TYR A 731 -13.17 -21.30 6.99
N GLY A 732 -14.02 -20.53 6.30
CA GLY A 732 -13.87 -20.27 4.88
C GLY A 732 -14.99 -20.85 4.01
N GLY A 733 -14.75 -20.89 2.71
CA GLY A 733 -15.73 -21.22 1.68
C GLY A 733 -15.45 -22.52 0.92
N MET A 734 -14.54 -23.37 1.41
CA MET A 734 -14.28 -24.67 0.77
C MET A 734 -15.49 -25.61 0.88
N THR A 735 -15.56 -26.57 -0.04
CA THR A 735 -16.33 -27.79 0.14
C THR A 735 -15.43 -28.83 0.80
N ALA A 736 -15.81 -29.33 1.98
CA ALA A 736 -14.96 -30.26 2.71
C ALA A 736 -15.72 -31.39 3.40
N VAL A 737 -15.11 -32.58 3.41
CA VAL A 737 -15.57 -33.73 4.19
C VAL A 737 -14.54 -34.08 5.25
N PHE A 738 -14.96 -34.01 6.51
CA PHE A 738 -14.21 -34.52 7.66
C PHE A 738 -14.84 -35.85 8.04
N ALA A 739 -14.11 -36.94 7.84
CA ALA A 739 -14.57 -38.30 8.10
C ALA A 739 -13.81 -38.88 9.29
N LYS A 740 -14.56 -39.27 10.32
CA LYS A 740 -14.01 -39.84 11.57
C LYS A 740 -12.96 -38.93 12.21
N CYS A 741 -13.17 -37.62 12.13
CA CYS A 741 -12.25 -36.64 12.68
C CYS A 741 -12.58 -36.29 14.14
N ASP A 742 -11.56 -35.98 14.92
CA ASP A 742 -11.71 -35.35 16.23
C ASP A 742 -11.77 -33.82 16.07
N LEU A 743 -12.84 -33.22 16.57
CA LEU A 743 -13.09 -31.77 16.58
C LEU A 743 -12.86 -31.28 18.02
N VAL A 744 -11.68 -30.73 18.29
CA VAL A 744 -11.15 -30.56 19.65
C VAL A 744 -11.24 -29.10 20.10
N PHE A 745 -12.07 -28.83 21.10
CA PHE A 745 -12.10 -27.52 21.75
C PHE A 745 -10.84 -27.28 22.59
N ASN A 746 -10.19 -26.14 22.39
CA ASN A 746 -9.00 -25.67 23.11
C ASN A 746 -9.27 -24.27 23.71
N THR A 747 -10.06 -24.24 24.78
CA THR A 747 -10.41 -23.01 25.52
C THR A 747 -9.75 -23.00 26.90
N SER A 748 -9.54 -21.81 27.46
CA SER A 748 -9.10 -21.64 28.85
C SER A 748 -10.26 -21.33 29.80
N GLU A 749 -9.94 -21.22 31.08
CA GLU A 749 -10.86 -20.90 32.16
C GLU A 749 -11.40 -19.46 32.13
N ASP A 750 -10.87 -18.61 31.25
CA ASP A 750 -11.36 -17.23 31.09
C ASP A 750 -12.82 -17.26 30.64
N PRO A 751 -13.75 -16.57 31.33
CA PRO A 751 -15.18 -16.63 31.02
C PRO A 751 -15.54 -16.13 29.61
N ASN A 752 -14.66 -15.36 28.96
CA ASN A 752 -14.85 -14.84 27.61
C ASN A 752 -14.17 -15.68 26.53
N ASP A 753 -13.43 -16.73 26.89
CA ASP A 753 -12.93 -17.69 25.90
C ASP A 753 -14.09 -18.56 25.43
N THR A 754 -14.39 -18.61 24.14
CA THR A 754 -15.60 -19.27 23.62
C THR A 754 -15.23 -20.20 22.47
N GLY A 755 -16.02 -21.27 22.30
CA GLY A 755 -15.79 -22.31 21.30
C GLY A 755 -16.80 -22.26 20.16
N TYR A 756 -16.33 -22.12 18.91
CA TYR A 756 -17.09 -22.31 17.68
C TYR A 756 -16.30 -23.21 16.74
N ILE A 757 -16.83 -24.40 16.43
CA ILE A 757 -16.14 -25.34 15.53
C ILE A 757 -16.03 -24.76 14.12
N THR A 758 -17.15 -24.24 13.60
CA THR A 758 -17.25 -23.83 12.20
C THR A 758 -17.65 -22.37 12.00
N ALA A 759 -17.03 -21.75 11.00
CA ALA A 759 -17.43 -20.47 10.40
C ALA A 759 -17.42 -20.56 8.87
N ALA A 760 -18.42 -21.24 8.33
CA ALA A 760 -18.58 -21.50 6.90
C ALA A 760 -19.02 -20.23 6.13
N GLN A 761 -18.67 -20.09 4.85
CA GLN A 761 -19.02 -18.91 4.00
C GLN A 761 -19.12 -19.25 2.50
N GLN A 762 -19.66 -20.40 2.14
CA GLN A 762 -19.76 -20.84 0.75
C GLN A 762 -20.60 -19.90 -0.12
N ASN A 763 -20.41 -19.94 -1.45
CA ASN A 763 -21.33 -19.26 -2.36
C ASN A 763 -22.63 -20.03 -2.54
N ALA A 764 -23.68 -19.33 -3.00
CA ALA A 764 -24.94 -19.97 -3.32
C ALA A 764 -24.73 -21.08 -4.37
N GLY A 765 -25.24 -22.27 -4.10
CA GLY A 765 -25.12 -23.44 -4.96
C GLY A 765 -23.84 -24.26 -4.78
N GLU A 766 -22.90 -23.84 -3.93
CA GLU A 766 -21.75 -24.64 -3.52
C GLU A 766 -22.07 -25.43 -2.24
N ARG A 767 -21.46 -26.62 -2.10
CA ARG A 767 -21.59 -27.45 -0.88
C ARG A 767 -20.61 -26.96 0.19
N GLY A 768 -21.02 -27.04 1.45
CA GLY A 768 -20.18 -26.63 2.58
C GLY A 768 -19.41 -27.75 3.26
N TYR A 769 -19.53 -27.85 4.57
CA TYR A 769 -18.80 -28.82 5.38
C TYR A 769 -19.66 -30.02 5.76
N LEU A 770 -19.13 -31.23 5.58
CA LEU A 770 -19.70 -32.45 6.12
C LEU A 770 -18.79 -32.96 7.25
N MET A 771 -19.35 -33.05 8.46
CA MET A 771 -18.72 -33.71 9.61
C MET A 771 -19.31 -35.12 9.74
N TYR A 772 -18.70 -36.08 9.04
CA TYR A 772 -19.17 -37.46 8.97
C TYR A 772 -18.57 -38.32 10.07
N ASN A 773 -19.41 -38.79 11.00
CA ASN A 773 -19.02 -39.62 12.13
C ASN A 773 -17.83 -39.06 12.92
N CYS A 774 -17.77 -37.72 13.04
CA CYS A 774 -16.75 -37.03 13.81
C CYS A 774 -17.02 -37.15 15.31
N THR A 775 -16.01 -36.88 16.13
CA THR A 775 -16.15 -36.79 17.58
C THR A 775 -15.77 -35.39 18.07
N VAL A 776 -16.69 -34.72 18.78
CA VAL A 776 -16.40 -33.44 19.46
C VAL A 776 -15.79 -33.74 20.81
N LYS A 777 -14.58 -33.22 21.06
CA LYS A 777 -13.78 -33.49 22.26
C LYS A 777 -13.19 -32.22 22.86
N SER A 778 -12.62 -32.38 24.05
CA SER A 778 -11.80 -31.36 24.70
C SER A 778 -10.31 -31.67 24.56
N THR A 779 -9.47 -30.64 24.58
CA THR A 779 -8.06 -30.77 24.97
C THR A 779 -7.93 -31.46 26.34
N THR A 780 -6.80 -32.14 26.55
CA THR A 780 -6.45 -32.81 27.80
C THR A 780 -5.54 -31.91 28.66
N PRO A 781 -6.00 -31.49 29.86
CA PRO A 781 -5.22 -30.63 30.76
C PRO A 781 -3.79 -31.11 30.99
N GLY A 782 -2.82 -30.22 30.80
CA GLY A 782 -1.41 -30.49 31.02
C GLY A 782 -0.69 -31.26 29.89
N ILE A 783 -1.42 -31.84 28.93
CA ILE A 783 -0.84 -32.58 27.80
C ILE A 783 -0.74 -31.70 26.56
N ASP A 784 -1.89 -31.25 26.04
CA ASP A 784 -1.98 -30.47 24.81
C ASP A 784 -2.52 -29.04 25.04
N THR A 785 -2.79 -28.68 26.30
CA THR A 785 -3.16 -27.34 26.73
C THR A 785 -2.57 -27.00 28.10
N ALA A 786 -2.32 -25.72 28.34
CA ALA A 786 -1.93 -25.17 29.64
C ALA A 786 -3.11 -24.97 30.59
N SER A 787 -4.35 -25.07 30.08
CA SER A 787 -5.56 -25.13 30.90
C SER A 787 -5.45 -26.26 31.92
N VAL A 788 -5.94 -26.02 33.13
CA VAL A 788 -6.04 -27.02 34.19
C VAL A 788 -7.38 -27.74 34.18
N LYS A 789 -8.29 -27.34 33.29
CA LYS A 789 -9.61 -27.96 33.06
C LYS A 789 -9.81 -28.36 31.61
N THR A 790 -10.70 -29.33 31.39
CA THR A 790 -11.31 -29.57 30.07
C THR A 790 -11.95 -28.29 29.53
N SER A 791 -12.11 -28.17 28.22
CA SER A 791 -12.77 -27.04 27.60
C SER A 791 -14.22 -26.93 28.06
N LYS A 792 -14.70 -25.69 28.16
CA LYS A 792 -16.11 -25.42 28.41
C LYS A 792 -16.98 -25.86 27.22
N PRO A 793 -18.28 -26.09 27.42
CA PRO A 793 -19.19 -26.36 26.31
C PRO A 793 -19.14 -25.25 25.25
N GLY A 794 -18.96 -25.64 23.99
CA GLY A 794 -18.92 -24.77 22.83
C GLY A 794 -20.15 -24.93 21.93
N LEU A 795 -20.06 -24.44 20.71
CA LEU A 795 -21.11 -24.49 19.69
C LEU A 795 -20.55 -25.12 18.41
N PHE A 796 -21.40 -25.81 17.65
CA PHE A 796 -21.09 -26.35 16.33
C PHE A 796 -20.61 -25.28 15.35
N GLY A 797 -21.07 -24.03 15.50
CA GLY A 797 -20.52 -22.92 14.76
C GLY A 797 -21.48 -21.75 14.59
N ARG A 798 -21.11 -20.90 13.62
CA ARG A 798 -21.86 -19.70 13.25
C ARG A 798 -21.68 -19.37 11.76
N PRO A 799 -22.73 -19.01 11.01
CA PRO A 799 -22.61 -18.64 9.61
C PRO A 799 -21.75 -17.38 9.46
N TRP A 800 -20.61 -17.48 8.78
CA TRP A 800 -19.84 -16.30 8.38
C TRP A 800 -20.49 -15.58 7.18
N LYS A 801 -21.35 -16.30 6.43
CA LYS A 801 -22.22 -15.71 5.41
C LYS A 801 -23.67 -16.15 5.62
N ALA A 802 -24.60 -15.20 5.69
CA ALA A 802 -26.02 -15.53 5.81
C ALA A 802 -26.50 -16.30 4.57
N ASP A 803 -27.57 -17.06 4.74
CA ASP A 803 -28.32 -17.78 3.70
C ASP A 803 -27.56 -18.91 2.96
N THR A 804 -26.23 -18.92 2.98
CA THR A 804 -25.40 -19.75 2.08
C THR A 804 -24.35 -20.59 2.80
N SER A 805 -23.94 -20.24 4.02
CA SER A 805 -23.09 -21.11 4.84
C SER A 805 -23.76 -22.46 5.07
N GLU A 806 -23.06 -23.55 4.75
CA GLU A 806 -23.55 -24.91 4.98
C GLU A 806 -22.59 -25.71 5.85
N VAL A 807 -23.14 -26.35 6.87
CA VAL A 807 -22.44 -27.33 7.71
C VAL A 807 -23.42 -28.42 8.11
N LEU A 808 -23.05 -29.69 7.90
CA LEU A 808 -23.82 -30.85 8.32
C LEU A 808 -23.01 -31.68 9.31
N PHE A 809 -23.47 -31.74 10.56
CA PHE A 809 -23.01 -32.72 11.54
C PHE A 809 -23.81 -34.02 11.36
N TYR A 810 -23.16 -35.06 10.85
CA TYR A 810 -23.79 -36.32 10.48
C TYR A 810 -23.27 -37.45 11.37
N LYS A 811 -24.15 -38.01 12.22
CA LYS A 811 -23.83 -39.10 13.15
C LYS A 811 -22.65 -38.77 14.07
N THR A 812 -22.59 -37.53 14.54
CA THR A 812 -21.49 -37.03 15.37
C THR A 812 -21.59 -37.55 16.80
N ILE A 813 -20.44 -37.89 17.39
CA ILE A 813 -20.31 -38.25 18.81
C ILE A 813 -19.90 -37.00 19.59
N ILE A 814 -20.57 -36.68 20.69
CA ILE A 814 -20.28 -35.52 21.52
C ILE A 814 -19.76 -36.02 22.87
N GLU A 815 -18.49 -35.74 23.20
CA GLU A 815 -17.95 -36.08 24.51
C GLU A 815 -18.46 -35.16 25.62
N GLN A 816 -18.24 -35.59 26.85
CA GLN A 816 -18.59 -34.83 28.04
C GLN A 816 -17.43 -33.95 28.51
N THR A 817 -17.77 -32.84 29.16
CA THR A 817 -16.85 -31.97 29.88
C THR A 817 -17.25 -31.88 31.34
N ASP A 818 -16.26 -31.68 32.21
CA ASP A 818 -16.42 -31.45 33.64
C ASP A 818 -16.03 -30.01 34.04
N PHE A 819 -15.89 -29.10 33.07
CA PHE A 819 -15.41 -27.73 33.30
C PHE A 819 -16.16 -27.01 34.44
N ASN A 820 -17.49 -27.18 34.50
CA ASN A 820 -18.37 -26.60 35.52
C ASN A 820 -18.52 -27.46 36.79
N GLY A 821 -17.70 -28.51 36.96
CA GLY A 821 -17.73 -29.41 38.11
C GLY A 821 -18.83 -30.49 38.03
N ALA A 822 -19.52 -30.59 36.89
CA ALA A 822 -20.49 -31.64 36.58
C ALA A 822 -20.27 -32.13 35.15
N SER A 823 -20.49 -33.42 34.91
CA SER A 823 -20.37 -34.03 33.58
C SER A 823 -21.52 -33.57 32.69
N GLU A 824 -21.23 -32.75 31.69
CA GLU A 824 -22.21 -32.18 30.75
C GLU A 824 -21.74 -32.33 29.30
N SER A 825 -22.63 -32.13 28.33
CA SER A 825 -22.28 -32.21 26.91
C SER A 825 -21.30 -31.10 26.53
N LEU A 826 -20.31 -31.40 25.67
CA LEU A 826 -19.40 -30.38 25.11
C LEU A 826 -20.06 -29.44 24.11
N ILE A 827 -21.28 -29.72 23.67
CA ILE A 827 -22.07 -28.81 22.84
C ILE A 827 -23.18 -28.19 23.68
N GLN A 828 -23.22 -26.86 23.70
CA GLN A 828 -24.27 -26.11 24.36
C GLN A 828 -25.64 -26.45 23.72
N PRO A 829 -26.74 -26.44 24.51
CA PRO A 829 -28.07 -26.79 24.00
C PRO A 829 -28.49 -26.03 22.72
N LYS A 830 -28.05 -24.76 22.59
CA LYS A 830 -28.32 -23.92 21.41
C LYS A 830 -27.71 -24.46 20.11
N GLY A 831 -26.58 -25.17 20.20
CA GLY A 831 -25.82 -25.73 19.07
C GLY A 831 -25.16 -24.70 18.15
N TRP A 832 -25.87 -23.62 17.79
CA TRP A 832 -25.47 -22.65 16.77
C TRP A 832 -25.76 -21.21 17.20
N ILE A 833 -25.03 -20.26 16.63
CA ILE A 833 -25.27 -18.82 16.85
C ILE A 833 -25.06 -18.01 15.56
N ASN A 834 -25.64 -16.81 15.47
CA ASN A 834 -25.68 -15.95 14.28
C ASN A 834 -24.96 -14.60 14.50
N THR A 835 -23.87 -14.58 15.29
CA THR A 835 -23.17 -13.33 15.66
C THR A 835 -22.27 -12.73 14.58
N LEU A 836 -22.10 -13.39 13.44
CA LEU A 836 -21.33 -12.86 12.31
C LEU A 836 -22.28 -12.14 11.34
N SER A 837 -22.65 -12.77 10.23
CA SER A 837 -23.43 -12.11 9.17
C SER A 837 -24.93 -12.39 9.20
N GLY A 838 -25.39 -13.36 9.99
CA GLY A 838 -26.81 -13.73 10.06
C GLY A 838 -27.04 -15.25 10.17
N GLU A 839 -28.22 -15.68 9.74
CA GLU A 839 -28.71 -17.05 9.86
C GLU A 839 -28.52 -17.81 8.53
N SER A 840 -28.47 -19.14 8.60
CA SER A 840 -28.49 -20.00 7.41
C SER A 840 -29.25 -21.29 7.72
N PRO A 841 -30.25 -21.69 6.89
CA PRO A 841 -31.00 -22.93 7.06
C PRO A 841 -30.18 -24.19 6.72
N PHE A 842 -28.96 -24.02 6.20
CA PHE A 842 -28.05 -25.10 5.85
C PHE A 842 -27.10 -25.48 6.99
N MET A 843 -27.26 -24.89 8.18
CA MET A 843 -26.66 -25.38 9.41
C MET A 843 -27.51 -26.53 9.93
N GLN A 844 -26.98 -27.75 9.81
CA GLN A 844 -27.73 -29.00 9.88
C GLN A 844 -27.11 -29.98 10.89
N GLU A 845 -27.97 -30.77 11.53
CA GLU A 845 -27.59 -31.85 12.43
C GLU A 845 -28.44 -33.09 12.15
N TYR A 846 -27.80 -34.27 12.10
CA TYR A 846 -28.46 -35.55 11.91
C TYR A 846 -27.86 -36.62 12.83
N ALA A 847 -28.71 -37.22 13.67
CA ALA A 847 -28.40 -38.41 14.48
C ALA A 847 -27.12 -38.31 15.34
N SER A 848 -26.85 -37.13 15.92
CA SER A 848 -25.78 -36.97 16.91
C SER A 848 -26.09 -37.74 18.20
N VAL A 849 -25.07 -38.28 18.83
CA VAL A 849 -25.15 -39.00 20.11
C VAL A 849 -24.14 -38.43 21.10
N GLU A 850 -24.47 -38.47 22.38
CA GLU A 850 -23.52 -38.25 23.46
C GLU A 850 -22.61 -39.47 23.60
N SER A 851 -21.40 -39.30 24.11
CA SER A 851 -20.43 -40.40 24.33
C SER A 851 -20.93 -41.48 25.30
N THR A 852 -22.04 -41.24 26.00
CA THR A 852 -22.76 -42.22 26.84
C THR A 852 -23.69 -43.13 26.05
N GLY A 853 -23.86 -42.92 24.74
CA GLY A 853 -24.79 -43.62 23.85
C GLY A 853 -26.21 -43.02 23.82
N ALA A 854 -26.47 -41.93 24.56
CA ALA A 854 -27.75 -41.23 24.50
C ALA A 854 -27.87 -40.40 23.21
N VAL A 855 -29.08 -40.27 22.66
CA VAL A 855 -29.34 -39.32 21.57
C VAL A 855 -29.11 -37.90 22.08
N SER A 856 -28.42 -37.06 21.30
CA SER A 856 -28.18 -35.67 21.71
C SER A 856 -29.50 -34.90 21.79
N ASP A 857 -29.67 -34.08 22.84
CA ASP A 857 -30.86 -33.25 23.00
C ASP A 857 -30.82 -32.06 22.03
N THR A 858 -31.69 -32.11 21.03
CA THR A 858 -31.82 -31.07 20.00
C THR A 858 -32.97 -30.09 20.27
N SER A 859 -33.71 -30.22 21.37
CA SER A 859 -34.94 -29.45 21.63
C SER A 859 -34.72 -27.94 21.76
N ALA A 860 -33.51 -27.54 22.15
CA ALA A 860 -33.10 -26.15 22.35
C ALA A 860 -32.20 -25.60 21.23
N ARG A 861 -31.99 -26.35 20.13
CA ARG A 861 -31.18 -25.89 19.00
C ARG A 861 -31.79 -24.62 18.39
N ALA A 862 -30.93 -23.76 17.83
CA ALA A 862 -31.39 -22.50 17.24
C ALA A 862 -32.46 -22.74 16.15
N GLY A 863 -33.60 -22.05 16.24
CA GLY A 863 -34.79 -22.36 15.42
C GLY A 863 -34.65 -22.13 13.91
N TRP A 864 -33.59 -21.47 13.46
CA TRP A 864 -33.25 -21.26 12.05
C TRP A 864 -32.35 -22.37 11.47
N THR A 865 -31.95 -23.34 12.29
CA THR A 865 -31.15 -24.51 11.89
C THR A 865 -32.06 -25.69 11.52
N ALA A 866 -31.53 -26.69 10.84
CA ALA A 866 -32.29 -27.87 10.43
C ALA A 866 -31.84 -29.12 11.20
N ILE A 867 -32.76 -29.68 11.98
CA ILE A 867 -32.60 -31.01 12.59
C ILE A 867 -33.20 -32.02 11.63
N LEU A 868 -32.34 -32.81 11.01
CA LEU A 868 -32.74 -33.75 9.96
C LEU A 868 -33.23 -35.06 10.59
N SER A 869 -34.11 -35.75 9.88
CA SER A 869 -34.60 -37.08 10.23
C SER A 869 -34.63 -37.99 9.00
N ALA A 870 -34.62 -39.30 9.24
CA ALA A 870 -34.83 -40.26 8.16
C ALA A 870 -36.33 -40.35 7.84
N GLY A 871 -36.66 -40.40 6.55
CA GLY A 871 -37.99 -40.71 6.06
C GLY A 871 -38.39 -42.16 6.32
N ALA A 872 -39.63 -42.51 5.98
CA ALA A 872 -40.14 -43.88 6.10
C ALA A 872 -39.39 -44.88 5.20
N ASP A 873 -38.74 -44.39 4.15
CA ASP A 873 -37.87 -45.12 3.24
C ASP A 873 -36.42 -45.26 3.75
N GLY A 874 -36.11 -44.67 4.91
CA GLY A 874 -34.76 -44.65 5.50
C GLY A 874 -33.85 -43.56 4.96
N ASN A 875 -34.30 -42.78 3.98
CA ASN A 875 -33.50 -41.74 3.33
C ASN A 875 -33.49 -40.44 4.16
N VAL A 876 -32.39 -39.71 4.14
CA VAL A 876 -32.28 -38.38 4.77
C VAL A 876 -32.37 -37.32 3.68
N THR A 877 -33.22 -36.32 3.87
CA THR A 877 -33.33 -35.17 2.95
C THR A 877 -32.64 -33.96 3.55
N LEU A 878 -31.65 -33.41 2.84
CA LEU A 878 -30.93 -32.21 3.25
C LEU A 878 -31.78 -30.95 3.01
N SER A 879 -31.39 -29.82 3.60
CA SER A 879 -32.09 -28.54 3.45
C SER A 879 -32.19 -28.04 2.00
N ASP A 880 -31.28 -28.44 1.11
CA ASP A 880 -31.31 -28.13 -0.32
C ASP A 880 -32.15 -29.13 -1.15
N LYS A 881 -32.83 -30.07 -0.47
CA LYS A 881 -33.63 -31.17 -1.03
C LYS A 881 -32.81 -32.31 -1.64
N THR A 882 -31.49 -32.34 -1.45
CA THR A 882 -30.66 -33.49 -1.81
C THR A 882 -31.07 -34.70 -0.98
N THR A 883 -31.35 -35.83 -1.65
CA THR A 883 -31.69 -37.10 -1.00
C THR A 883 -30.44 -37.94 -0.77
N VAL A 884 -30.18 -38.27 0.49
CA VAL A 884 -29.12 -39.19 0.93
C VAL A 884 -29.77 -40.55 1.19
N VAL A 885 -29.42 -41.54 0.37
CA VAL A 885 -30.03 -42.88 0.41
C VAL A 885 -29.38 -43.79 1.45
N ASN A 886 -28.10 -43.56 1.72
CA ASN A 886 -27.33 -44.27 2.74
C ASN A 886 -26.06 -43.49 3.10
N ASP A 887 -25.34 -44.00 4.09
CA ASP A 887 -24.10 -43.43 4.61
C ASP A 887 -22.98 -43.26 3.57
N ASN A 888 -22.96 -44.06 2.49
CA ASN A 888 -21.95 -43.89 1.42
C ASN A 888 -22.33 -42.77 0.45
N THR A 889 -23.63 -42.50 0.27
CA THR A 889 -24.12 -41.47 -0.65
C THR A 889 -23.96 -40.04 -0.11
N VAL A 890 -23.87 -39.84 1.21
CA VAL A 890 -23.71 -38.49 1.79
C VAL A 890 -22.35 -37.87 1.45
N VAL A 891 -21.29 -38.68 1.41
CA VAL A 891 -19.95 -38.20 1.04
C VAL A 891 -19.92 -37.79 -0.43
N ALA A 892 -20.51 -38.59 -1.31
CA ALA A 892 -20.61 -38.29 -2.73
C ALA A 892 -21.46 -37.03 -3.00
N ALA A 893 -22.46 -36.74 -2.16
CA ALA A 893 -23.24 -35.50 -2.26
C ALA A 893 -22.41 -34.22 -2.05
N PHE A 894 -21.28 -34.31 -1.34
CA PHE A 894 -20.36 -33.18 -1.14
C PHE A 894 -19.18 -33.19 -2.11
N LEU A 895 -18.54 -34.35 -2.34
CA LEU A 895 -17.30 -34.43 -3.15
C LEU A 895 -17.54 -34.85 -4.61
N GLY A 896 -18.77 -35.17 -5.00
CA GLY A 896 -19.09 -35.69 -6.32
C GLY A 896 -18.39 -37.03 -6.59
N ASP A 897 -17.78 -37.16 -7.76
CA ASP A 897 -17.08 -38.38 -8.19
C ASP A 897 -15.71 -38.59 -7.51
N TRP A 898 -15.20 -37.58 -6.80
CA TRP A 898 -13.93 -37.70 -6.10
C TRP A 898 -14.11 -38.49 -4.80
N ASN A 899 -13.56 -39.71 -4.77
CA ASN A 899 -13.59 -40.59 -3.60
C ASN A 899 -12.19 -40.73 -2.96
N PRO A 900 -11.76 -39.78 -2.11
CA PRO A 900 -10.47 -39.84 -1.43
C PRO A 900 -10.40 -40.92 -0.32
N PHE A 901 -11.54 -41.46 0.10
CA PHE A 901 -11.63 -42.45 1.18
C PHE A 901 -11.63 -43.90 0.68
N ALA A 902 -11.30 -44.12 -0.60
CA ALA A 902 -11.24 -45.46 -1.17
C ALA A 902 -10.28 -46.37 -0.35
N GLY A 903 -10.80 -47.51 0.10
CA GLY A 903 -10.04 -48.46 0.94
C GLY A 903 -9.94 -48.07 2.43
N LYS A 904 -10.57 -46.97 2.86
CA LYS A 904 -10.68 -46.61 4.27
C LYS A 904 -11.93 -47.22 4.90
N ASP A 905 -11.87 -47.44 6.22
CA ASP A 905 -13.03 -47.88 6.97
C ASP A 905 -13.94 -46.68 7.25
N MET A 906 -15.07 -46.62 6.54
CA MET A 906 -16.10 -45.61 6.71
C MET A 906 -17.29 -46.09 7.56
N SER A 907 -17.19 -47.26 8.22
CA SER A 907 -18.26 -47.73 9.10
C SER A 907 -18.50 -46.76 10.25
N ILE A 908 -19.77 -46.53 10.60
CA ILE A 908 -20.14 -45.70 11.74
C ILE A 908 -19.94 -46.49 13.04
N VAL A 909 -19.37 -45.80 14.02
CA VAL A 909 -19.18 -46.30 15.37
C VAL A 909 -20.09 -45.45 16.25
N GLN A 910 -21.28 -45.96 16.60
CA GLN A 910 -22.23 -45.32 17.51
C GLN A 910 -22.63 -46.29 18.61
#